data_AF-A0A7K5PA60-F1
#
_entry.id   AF-A0A7K5PA60-F1
#
_cell.length_a   1.000
_cell.length_b   1.000
_cell.length_c   1.000
_cell.angle_alpha   90.00
_cell.angle_beta   90.00
_cell.angle_gamma   90.00
#
_symmetry.space_group_name_H-M   'P 1'
#
loop_
_entity.id
_entity.type
_entity.pdbx_description
1 polymer ?
#
loop_
_entity_poly.entity_id
_entity_poly.type
_entity_poly.pdbx_seq_one_letter_code
_entity_poly.pdbx_strand_id
1 'polypeptide(L)'
;APMAGVIRRLDEAVVNRIAAGEVIQRPANAIKEMIENCLDAKSTSIQVVVKEGGLKFIQVQDNGCGIRKEDLNIVCERFTTSKLQKFEDLASISTYGFRGEALASISHVAHVTVTTKTADAKCAFRATYSDGKIKAPPKPCAGNQGTQITVEDLFYNVNTRRKALKNPNEEYAKILEVVGRYAIHNSGISFSVKKQGDTVSDVRTLTNASTVDNIRAIFGNAVSRELIEVGCEDANLAFKMKGYITNANYSVKKCIFLLFINHRLVESAAMRKAIETVYAAYLPKSTHPFLYLSLEIAPQNVDVNVHPTKHEVHFLHEDSILERVQQHVESKLLGSNSSRMYFTQTLLPGADCSSSEVVKSAAYSSVATKGTSDKVYAHQMVRTDSREQKLDAFLQPVNNPLSAGPTEVTTEVNAEGVDRPQDAEMEEVSDLVEMADVQEHTVKPGGLSKSGHLSPETVPSRKRPWEDMDVELEKDDTRKDMTAACTPRRRIIKLTSVLTLQEEISNQAHAKLQEMLHEHSFVGCVNPQWALVQYQTKLYLLNTTKLSQELFYQILIYDFANFGVLRLSEPAPLYELSMLALEDPESGWTEEDGPKEGLAEYIVEFLKKKTEMLQDYFSLEIDEEGNLTGLPLLIDNYVPPLEGLPMFILRLATEVNWDEEKECFESLSKELAMFYSIRKQYIIEESNQTNSQNEDSESGSTTWKWTVEHVLYKAFRTYLLPPKHFAEDGNILQLANLPDLYKVFERC
;
A
#
# COMPACT_ATOMS: atom_id res chain seq x y z
N ALA A 1 -19.02 -46.14 -16.75
CA ALA A 1 -17.70 -45.46 -16.65
C ALA A 1 -17.28 -45.00 -18.04
N PRO A 2 -16.60 -43.86 -18.20
CA PRO A 2 -15.93 -43.52 -19.45
C PRO A 2 -14.87 -44.59 -19.73
N MET A 3 -14.78 -45.11 -20.96
CA MET A 3 -13.68 -46.00 -21.32
C MET A 3 -12.36 -45.22 -21.26
N ALA A 4 -11.32 -45.83 -20.69
CA ALA A 4 -9.99 -45.23 -20.67
C ALA A 4 -9.50 -44.99 -22.11
N GLY A 5 -9.09 -43.75 -22.40
CA GLY A 5 -8.60 -43.37 -23.73
C GLY A 5 -7.29 -44.07 -24.06
N VAL A 6 -7.13 -44.48 -25.32
CA VAL A 6 -5.88 -45.10 -25.80
C VAL A 6 -4.80 -44.04 -25.95
N ILE A 7 -3.65 -44.25 -25.30
CA ILE A 7 -2.48 -43.37 -25.38
C ILE A 7 -1.92 -43.41 -26.82
N ARG A 8 -1.68 -42.23 -27.40
CA ARG A 8 -1.09 -42.06 -28.74
C ARG A 8 -0.04 -40.95 -28.71
N ARG A 9 0.96 -41.03 -29.59
CA ARG A 9 1.89 -39.92 -29.83
C ARG A 9 1.13 -38.75 -30.45
N LEU A 10 1.49 -37.52 -30.03
CA LEU A 10 1.01 -36.30 -30.67
C LEU A 10 1.86 -36.00 -31.91
N ASP A 11 1.27 -35.25 -32.85
CA ASP A 11 1.99 -34.67 -33.99
C ASP A 11 3.04 -33.67 -33.49
N GLU A 12 4.26 -33.75 -34.00
CA GLU A 12 5.37 -32.86 -33.63
C GLU A 12 5.05 -31.38 -33.85
N ALA A 13 4.26 -31.05 -34.89
CA ALA A 13 3.81 -29.68 -35.12
C ALA A 13 2.85 -29.19 -34.02
N VAL A 14 2.08 -30.09 -33.40
CA VAL A 14 1.25 -29.76 -32.23
C VAL A 14 2.11 -29.62 -30.98
N VAL A 15 3.05 -30.55 -30.75
CA VAL A 15 3.97 -30.50 -29.60
C VAL A 15 4.80 -29.22 -29.60
N ASN A 16 5.39 -28.84 -30.73
CA ASN A 16 6.21 -27.64 -30.83
C ASN A 16 5.39 -26.35 -30.64
N ARG A 17 4.13 -26.30 -31.08
CA ARG A 17 3.23 -25.15 -30.82
C ARG A 17 2.80 -25.04 -29.36
N ILE A 18 2.61 -26.17 -28.67
CA ILE A 18 2.32 -26.20 -27.23
C ILE A 18 3.54 -25.67 -26.47
N ALA A 19 4.72 -26.26 -26.68
CA ALA A 19 5.97 -25.85 -26.02
C ALA A 19 6.35 -24.39 -26.33
N ALA A 20 6.18 -23.93 -27.58
CA ALA A 20 6.36 -22.53 -27.95
C ALA A 20 5.45 -21.59 -27.16
N GLY A 21 4.25 -22.06 -26.79
CA GLY A 21 3.29 -21.32 -25.99
C GLY A 21 3.58 -21.29 -24.48
N GLU A 22 4.41 -22.19 -23.98
CA GLU A 22 4.88 -22.18 -22.58
C GLU A 22 6.02 -21.17 -22.41
N VAL A 23 6.92 -21.11 -23.41
CA VAL A 23 8.04 -20.15 -23.48
C VAL A 23 7.55 -18.73 -23.82
N ILE A 24 6.73 -18.57 -24.87
CA ILE A 24 6.23 -17.27 -25.35
C ILE A 24 4.75 -17.11 -25.02
N GLN A 25 4.48 -16.49 -23.87
CA GLN A 25 3.13 -16.27 -23.36
C GLN A 25 2.51 -14.94 -23.84
N ARG A 26 3.33 -13.88 -23.97
CA ARG A 26 2.94 -12.50 -24.34
C ARG A 26 4.02 -11.83 -25.20
N PRO A 27 3.71 -10.73 -25.93
CA PRO A 27 4.69 -9.90 -26.65
C PRO A 27 5.93 -9.52 -25.83
N ALA A 28 5.75 -9.15 -24.56
CA ALA A 28 6.84 -8.75 -23.67
C ALA A 28 7.87 -9.87 -23.44
N ASN A 29 7.46 -11.14 -23.37
CA ASN A 29 8.36 -12.29 -23.25
C ASN A 29 9.24 -12.45 -24.51
N ALA A 30 8.64 -12.29 -25.70
CA ALA A 30 9.39 -12.35 -26.95
C ALA A 30 10.44 -11.21 -27.03
N ILE A 31 10.09 -10.01 -26.56
CA ILE A 31 11.02 -8.88 -26.50
C ILE A 31 12.12 -9.10 -25.46
N LYS A 32 11.81 -9.66 -24.27
CA LYS A 32 12.81 -10.09 -23.28
C LYS A 32 13.85 -11.02 -23.92
N GLU A 33 13.40 -12.10 -24.55
CA GLU A 33 14.29 -13.08 -25.21
C GLU A 33 15.09 -12.46 -26.38
N MET A 34 14.50 -11.56 -27.17
CA MET A 34 15.24 -10.87 -28.23
C MET A 34 16.30 -9.91 -27.68
N ILE A 35 15.99 -9.14 -26.63
CA ILE A 35 16.95 -8.24 -25.97
C ILE A 35 18.08 -9.02 -25.31
N GLU A 36 17.78 -10.13 -24.63
CA GLU A 36 18.78 -11.06 -24.08
C GLU A 36 19.74 -11.54 -25.18
N ASN A 37 19.24 -11.85 -26.38
CA ASN A 37 20.08 -12.22 -27.52
C ASN A 37 20.92 -11.05 -28.07
N CYS A 38 20.40 -9.82 -28.08
CA CYS A 38 21.18 -8.62 -28.45
C CYS A 38 22.32 -8.35 -27.46
N LEU A 39 22.07 -8.53 -26.16
CA LEU A 39 23.07 -8.37 -25.10
C LEU A 39 24.16 -9.46 -25.18
N ASP A 40 23.78 -10.73 -25.37
CA ASP A 40 24.73 -11.83 -25.64
C ASP A 40 25.57 -11.57 -26.92
N ALA A 41 25.00 -10.89 -27.92
CA ALA A 41 25.70 -10.47 -29.15
C ALA A 41 26.59 -9.21 -28.98
N LYS A 42 26.79 -8.74 -27.74
CA LYS A 42 27.61 -7.57 -27.36
C LYS A 42 27.17 -6.25 -28.02
N SER A 43 25.86 -6.05 -28.14
CA SER A 43 25.29 -4.82 -28.71
C SER A 43 25.44 -3.63 -27.76
N THR A 44 25.68 -2.43 -28.31
CA THR A 44 25.73 -1.17 -27.55
C THR A 44 24.56 -0.24 -27.86
N SER A 45 23.77 -0.55 -28.90
CA SER A 45 22.55 0.15 -29.28
C SER A 45 21.46 -0.86 -29.64
N ILE A 46 20.31 -0.78 -28.97
CA ILE A 46 19.15 -1.68 -29.16
C ILE A 46 17.90 -0.82 -29.36
N GLN A 47 17.23 -1.01 -30.50
CA GLN A 47 16.04 -0.25 -30.90
C GLN A 47 14.85 -1.20 -31.06
N VAL A 48 13.74 -0.90 -30.38
CA VAL A 48 12.51 -1.68 -30.38
C VAL A 48 11.39 -0.85 -31.01
N VAL A 49 10.75 -1.39 -32.04
CA VAL A 49 9.60 -0.77 -32.73
C VAL A 49 8.41 -1.72 -32.66
N VAL A 50 7.25 -1.21 -32.24
CA VAL A 50 6.08 -2.02 -31.88
C VAL A 50 4.80 -1.51 -32.56
N LYS A 51 3.90 -2.39 -32.98
CA LYS A 51 2.53 -2.03 -33.43
C LYS A 51 1.48 -2.95 -32.83
N GLU A 52 0.31 -2.40 -32.49
CA GLU A 52 -0.78 -3.11 -31.80
C GLU A 52 -0.29 -3.90 -30.58
N GLY A 53 0.44 -3.24 -29.67
CA GLY A 53 0.98 -3.88 -28.46
C GLY A 53 1.99 -5.01 -28.73
N GLY A 54 2.48 -5.15 -29.97
CA GLY A 54 3.36 -6.24 -30.39
C GLY A 54 2.61 -7.47 -30.92
N LEU A 55 1.27 -7.42 -30.97
CA LEU A 55 0.48 -8.49 -31.57
C LEU A 55 0.55 -8.45 -33.10
N LYS A 56 0.63 -7.27 -33.71
CA LYS A 56 0.76 -7.13 -35.17
C LYS A 56 2.21 -7.14 -35.64
N PHE A 57 3.07 -6.38 -34.97
CA PHE A 57 4.46 -6.21 -35.39
C PHE A 57 5.36 -5.90 -34.18
N ILE A 58 6.48 -6.60 -34.10
CA ILE A 58 7.62 -6.28 -33.23
C ILE A 58 8.86 -6.27 -34.11
N GLN A 59 9.71 -5.26 -33.99
CA GLN A 59 11.05 -5.25 -34.55
C GLN A 59 12.03 -4.91 -33.45
N VAL A 60 13.05 -5.76 -33.25
CA VAL A 60 14.21 -5.47 -32.42
C VAL A 60 15.41 -5.37 -33.34
N GLN A 61 16.12 -4.25 -33.30
CA GLN A 61 17.32 -3.99 -34.08
C GLN A 61 18.48 -3.68 -33.14
N ASP A 62 19.61 -4.34 -33.38
CA ASP A 62 20.86 -4.17 -32.65
C ASP A 62 22.04 -3.81 -33.57
N ASN A 63 23.17 -3.49 -32.94
CA ASN A 63 24.46 -3.26 -33.58
C ASN A 63 25.54 -4.27 -33.12
N GLY A 64 25.13 -5.46 -32.67
CA GLY A 64 26.02 -6.50 -32.13
C GLY A 64 26.85 -7.21 -33.21
N CYS A 65 27.39 -8.39 -32.89
CA CYS A 65 28.27 -9.13 -33.81
C CYS A 65 27.60 -9.66 -35.09
N GLY A 66 26.27 -9.74 -35.12
CA GLY A 66 25.51 -10.35 -36.21
C GLY A 66 25.55 -11.90 -36.18
N ILE A 67 24.79 -12.51 -37.10
CA ILE A 67 24.71 -13.96 -37.32
C ILE A 67 25.32 -14.27 -38.68
N ARG A 68 26.08 -15.37 -38.80
CA ARG A 68 26.73 -15.72 -40.07
C ARG A 68 25.71 -16.22 -41.09
N LYS A 69 26.03 -16.09 -42.39
CA LYS A 69 25.12 -16.42 -43.49
C LYS A 69 24.74 -17.91 -43.49
N GLU A 70 25.71 -18.76 -43.18
CA GLU A 70 25.59 -20.20 -43.07
C GLU A 70 24.67 -20.63 -41.92
N ASP A 71 24.75 -19.93 -40.78
CA ASP A 71 23.97 -20.21 -39.56
C ASP A 71 22.49 -19.81 -39.72
N LEU A 72 22.16 -18.90 -40.64
CA LEU A 72 20.78 -18.50 -40.94
C LEU A 72 19.88 -19.68 -41.35
N ASN A 73 20.44 -20.80 -41.81
CA ASN A 73 19.64 -21.98 -42.12
C ASN A 73 19.07 -22.67 -40.87
N ILE A 74 19.80 -22.61 -39.75
CA ILE A 74 19.53 -23.39 -38.52
C ILE A 74 19.16 -22.52 -37.30
N VAL A 75 19.32 -21.19 -37.38
CA VAL A 75 19.12 -20.26 -36.24
C VAL A 75 17.71 -20.26 -35.62
N CYS A 76 16.70 -20.76 -36.33
CA CYS A 76 15.33 -20.93 -35.83
C CYS A 76 14.96 -22.41 -35.57
N GLU A 77 15.89 -23.34 -35.69
CA GLU A 77 15.68 -24.74 -35.32
C GLU A 77 15.84 -24.92 -33.80
N ARG A 78 15.08 -25.84 -33.19
CA ARG A 78 15.18 -26.11 -31.75
C ARG A 78 16.56 -26.71 -31.41
N PHE A 79 17.05 -26.35 -30.22
CA PHE A 79 18.33 -26.82 -29.67
C PHE A 79 19.59 -26.36 -30.44
N THR A 80 19.44 -25.40 -31.36
CA THR A 80 20.57 -24.75 -32.02
C THR A 80 21.04 -23.54 -31.20
N THR A 81 22.28 -23.58 -30.74
CA THR A 81 22.86 -22.53 -29.88
C THR A 81 24.36 -22.38 -30.14
N SER A 82 24.86 -21.16 -30.04
CA SER A 82 26.30 -20.85 -30.05
C SER A 82 26.89 -20.73 -28.63
N LYS A 83 26.06 -20.90 -27.59
CA LYS A 83 26.36 -20.50 -26.21
C LYS A 83 26.63 -21.70 -25.27
N LEU A 84 26.42 -22.93 -25.75
CA LEU A 84 26.59 -24.17 -24.99
C LEU A 84 27.16 -25.26 -25.91
N GLN A 85 28.13 -26.05 -25.46
CA GLN A 85 28.65 -27.19 -26.22
C GLN A 85 28.57 -28.51 -25.45
N LYS A 86 28.69 -28.47 -24.11
CA LYS A 86 28.63 -29.63 -23.22
C LYS A 86 27.60 -29.42 -22.11
N PHE A 87 27.21 -30.52 -21.46
CA PHE A 87 26.36 -30.45 -20.27
C PHE A 87 27.06 -29.79 -19.08
N GLU A 88 28.36 -30.02 -18.91
CA GLU A 88 29.20 -29.44 -17.84
C GLU A 88 29.22 -27.91 -17.88
N ASP A 89 29.16 -27.32 -19.08
CA ASP A 89 29.11 -25.87 -19.29
C ASP A 89 27.93 -25.23 -18.53
N LEU A 90 26.83 -25.98 -18.31
CA LEU A 90 25.59 -25.53 -17.65
C LEU A 90 25.84 -24.94 -16.25
N ALA A 91 26.81 -25.47 -15.51
CA ALA A 91 27.18 -24.98 -14.17
C ALA A 91 27.98 -23.66 -14.19
N SER A 92 28.39 -23.18 -15.37
CA SER A 92 29.28 -22.03 -15.55
C SER A 92 28.72 -20.92 -16.47
N ILE A 93 27.48 -21.05 -16.93
CA ILE A 93 26.89 -20.15 -17.93
C ILE A 93 26.77 -18.71 -17.38
N SER A 94 27.40 -17.78 -18.09
CA SER A 94 27.25 -16.33 -17.89
C SER A 94 26.41 -15.62 -18.96
N THR A 95 25.92 -16.34 -19.98
CA THR A 95 25.07 -15.79 -21.06
C THR A 95 23.58 -15.79 -20.68
N TYR A 96 22.81 -14.88 -21.28
CA TYR A 96 21.38 -14.72 -21.03
C TYR A 96 20.55 -15.84 -21.71
N GLY A 97 20.93 -16.28 -22.91
CA GLY A 97 20.39 -17.48 -23.55
C GLY A 97 21.31 -18.69 -23.39
N PHE A 98 20.76 -19.91 -23.37
CA PHE A 98 21.56 -21.14 -23.53
C PHE A 98 20.83 -22.29 -24.25
N ARG A 99 19.53 -22.53 -23.98
CA ARG A 99 18.76 -23.67 -24.50
C ARG A 99 18.61 -23.77 -26.03
N GLY A 100 18.82 -22.68 -26.79
CA GLY A 100 18.62 -22.69 -28.24
C GLY A 100 17.15 -22.82 -28.68
N GLU A 101 16.21 -22.34 -27.87
CA GLU A 101 14.76 -22.52 -28.12
C GLU A 101 14.03 -21.22 -28.47
N ALA A 102 14.48 -20.05 -28.01
CA ALA A 102 13.70 -18.81 -28.06
C ALA A 102 13.21 -18.42 -29.47
N LEU A 103 14.12 -18.33 -30.45
CA LEU A 103 13.75 -17.98 -31.84
C LEU A 103 12.93 -19.09 -32.52
N ALA A 104 13.18 -20.36 -32.16
CA ALA A 104 12.40 -21.48 -32.63
C ALA A 104 10.95 -21.40 -32.11
N SER A 105 10.76 -21.13 -30.82
CA SER A 105 9.45 -20.94 -30.19
C SER A 105 8.70 -19.77 -30.83
N ILE A 106 9.34 -18.60 -31.00
CA ILE A 106 8.72 -17.44 -31.66
C ILE A 106 8.31 -17.81 -33.10
N SER A 107 9.17 -18.52 -33.86
CA SER A 107 8.86 -18.93 -35.25
C SER A 107 7.71 -19.95 -35.37
N HIS A 108 7.32 -20.66 -34.31
CA HIS A 108 6.16 -21.56 -34.30
C HIS A 108 4.84 -20.83 -34.00
N VAL A 109 4.86 -19.58 -33.54
CA VAL A 109 3.67 -18.80 -33.19
C VAL A 109 3.56 -17.45 -33.91
N ALA A 110 4.54 -17.10 -34.73
CA ALA A 110 4.60 -15.86 -35.50
C ALA A 110 5.39 -16.03 -36.81
N HIS A 111 5.26 -15.05 -37.70
CA HIS A 111 6.12 -14.95 -38.88
C HIS A 111 7.40 -14.22 -38.50
N VAL A 112 8.55 -14.88 -38.63
CA VAL A 112 9.85 -14.30 -38.23
C VAL A 112 10.68 -13.97 -39.47
N THR A 113 11.24 -12.77 -39.50
CA THR A 113 12.21 -12.31 -40.49
C THR A 113 13.47 -11.86 -39.77
N VAL A 114 14.62 -12.44 -40.11
CA VAL A 114 15.93 -12.01 -39.60
C VAL A 114 16.68 -11.33 -40.73
N THR A 115 17.13 -10.10 -40.51
CA THR A 115 18.10 -9.39 -41.35
C THR A 115 19.36 -9.19 -40.54
N THR A 116 20.53 -9.60 -41.03
CA THR A 116 21.76 -9.56 -40.22
C THR A 116 23.00 -9.31 -41.08
N LYS A 117 24.06 -8.79 -40.46
CA LYS A 117 25.38 -8.60 -41.05
C LYS A 117 26.47 -8.81 -39.99
N THR A 118 27.48 -9.61 -40.32
CA THR A 118 28.73 -9.73 -39.55
C THR A 118 29.79 -8.77 -40.09
N ALA A 119 30.81 -8.46 -39.29
CA ALA A 119 31.82 -7.46 -39.65
C ALA A 119 32.59 -7.84 -40.93
N ASP A 120 32.83 -9.15 -41.11
CA ASP A 120 33.54 -9.73 -42.26
C ASP A 120 32.66 -9.84 -43.53
N ALA A 121 31.33 -9.67 -43.41
CA ALA A 121 30.39 -9.84 -44.52
C ALA A 121 30.27 -8.58 -45.38
N LYS A 122 30.41 -8.75 -46.71
CA LYS A 122 30.30 -7.66 -47.69
C LYS A 122 28.92 -6.98 -47.71
N CYS A 123 27.84 -7.72 -47.40
CA CYS A 123 26.47 -7.21 -47.37
C CYS A 123 25.65 -7.94 -46.31
N ALA A 124 24.48 -7.40 -45.97
CA ALA A 124 23.53 -8.03 -45.06
C ALA A 124 22.72 -9.12 -45.77
N PHE A 125 22.29 -10.13 -45.03
CA PHE A 125 21.40 -11.19 -45.52
C PHE A 125 20.07 -11.18 -44.79
N ARG A 126 18.98 -11.43 -45.51
CA ARG A 126 17.62 -11.56 -44.99
C ARG A 126 17.07 -12.96 -45.22
N ALA A 127 16.59 -13.58 -44.15
CA ALA A 127 15.93 -14.87 -44.15
C ALA A 127 14.54 -14.76 -43.49
N THR A 128 13.59 -15.57 -43.93
CA THR A 128 12.22 -15.62 -43.40
C THR A 128 11.88 -17.04 -42.97
N TYR A 129 11.15 -17.18 -41.86
CA TYR A 129 10.95 -18.46 -41.17
C TYR A 129 9.47 -18.72 -40.86
N SER A 130 9.12 -20.00 -40.72
CA SER A 130 7.85 -20.50 -40.20
C SER A 130 8.04 -21.89 -39.63
N ASP A 131 7.45 -22.16 -38.45
CA ASP A 131 7.57 -23.44 -37.74
C ASP A 131 9.05 -23.88 -37.61
N GLY A 132 9.93 -22.91 -37.30
CA GLY A 132 11.38 -23.09 -37.15
C GLY A 132 12.19 -23.21 -38.44
N LYS A 133 11.54 -23.44 -39.59
CA LYS A 133 12.21 -23.69 -40.89
C LYS A 133 12.29 -22.43 -41.75
N ILE A 134 13.40 -22.29 -42.47
CA ILE A 134 13.60 -21.21 -43.44
C ILE A 134 12.72 -21.42 -44.69
N LYS A 135 12.00 -20.38 -45.12
CA LYS A 135 11.07 -20.44 -46.28
C LYS A 135 11.76 -20.34 -47.63
N ALA A 136 12.90 -19.64 -47.70
CA ALA A 136 13.64 -19.38 -48.93
C ALA A 136 15.12 -19.10 -48.61
N PRO A 137 16.06 -19.37 -49.54
CA PRO A 137 17.48 -19.09 -49.34
C PRO A 137 17.74 -17.61 -48.92
N PRO A 138 18.69 -17.34 -48.00
CA PRO A 138 18.96 -15.99 -47.52
C PRO A 138 19.29 -15.02 -48.66
N LYS A 139 18.50 -13.96 -48.80
CA LYS A 139 18.64 -12.96 -49.87
C LYS A 139 19.58 -11.83 -49.45
N PRO A 140 20.50 -11.36 -50.32
CA PRO A 140 21.32 -10.19 -50.02
C PRO A 140 20.43 -8.93 -49.95
N CYS A 141 20.74 -8.04 -49.03
CA CYS A 141 20.00 -6.80 -48.81
C CYS A 141 20.91 -5.70 -48.20
N ALA A 142 20.38 -4.47 -48.14
CA ALA A 142 21.03 -3.38 -47.42
C ALA A 142 20.86 -3.57 -45.90
N GLY A 143 21.93 -3.33 -45.16
CA GLY A 143 21.94 -3.41 -43.69
C GLY A 143 23.31 -3.04 -43.12
N ASN A 144 23.30 -2.44 -41.94
CA ASN A 144 24.51 -2.14 -41.16
C ASN A 144 24.92 -3.36 -40.33
N GLN A 145 26.06 -3.25 -39.63
CA GLN A 145 26.51 -4.26 -38.67
C GLN A 145 25.46 -4.50 -37.58
N GLY A 146 25.23 -5.77 -37.22
CA GLY A 146 24.25 -6.18 -36.21
C GLY A 146 23.12 -7.04 -36.79
N THR A 147 22.04 -7.18 -36.01
CA THR A 147 20.86 -7.97 -36.37
C THR A 147 19.58 -7.16 -36.20
N GLN A 148 18.64 -7.34 -37.13
CA GLN A 148 17.25 -6.92 -37.00
C GLN A 148 16.36 -8.16 -37.06
N ILE A 149 15.63 -8.42 -35.98
CA ILE A 149 14.61 -9.46 -35.90
C ILE A 149 13.24 -8.79 -35.96
N THR A 150 12.45 -9.17 -36.96
CA THR A 150 11.08 -8.71 -37.15
C THR A 150 10.13 -9.89 -36.94
N VAL A 151 9.12 -9.71 -36.10
CA VAL A 151 8.12 -10.71 -35.69
C VAL A 151 6.74 -10.15 -36.03
N GLU A 152 6.01 -10.83 -36.90
CA GLU A 152 4.70 -10.37 -37.43
C GLU A 152 3.57 -11.35 -37.11
N ASP A 153 2.40 -10.80 -36.77
CA ASP A 153 1.19 -11.53 -36.40
C ASP A 153 1.43 -12.60 -35.31
N LEU A 154 1.81 -12.14 -34.11
CA LEU A 154 2.03 -13.02 -32.96
C LEU A 154 0.73 -13.75 -32.56
N PHE A 155 0.83 -15.06 -32.38
CA PHE A 155 -0.26 -16.00 -32.12
C PHE A 155 -1.30 -16.10 -33.26
N TYR A 156 -0.94 -15.83 -34.52
CA TYR A 156 -1.84 -15.98 -35.67
C TYR A 156 -2.48 -17.37 -35.79
N ASN A 157 -1.77 -18.41 -35.34
CA ASN A 157 -2.18 -19.82 -35.36
C ASN A 157 -2.74 -20.33 -34.01
N VAL A 158 -2.81 -19.48 -32.98
CA VAL A 158 -3.35 -19.81 -31.64
C VAL A 158 -4.43 -18.78 -31.26
N ASN A 159 -5.59 -18.90 -31.91
CA ASN A 159 -6.72 -17.97 -31.78
C ASN A 159 -7.19 -17.74 -30.33
N THR A 160 -7.11 -18.76 -29.46
CA THR A 160 -7.48 -18.64 -28.04
C THR A 160 -6.56 -17.68 -27.29
N ARG A 161 -5.23 -17.81 -27.45
CA ARG A 161 -4.25 -16.92 -26.82
C ARG A 161 -4.33 -15.51 -27.43
N ARG A 162 -4.46 -15.38 -28.75
CA ARG A 162 -4.66 -14.07 -29.40
C ARG A 162 -5.92 -13.35 -28.90
N LYS A 163 -7.01 -14.08 -28.62
CA LYS A 163 -8.24 -13.54 -28.03
C LYS A 163 -8.16 -13.22 -26.53
N ALA A 164 -7.15 -13.71 -25.81
CA ALA A 164 -6.92 -13.37 -24.40
C ALA A 164 -6.18 -12.02 -24.27
N LEU A 165 -5.29 -11.70 -25.20
CA LEU A 165 -4.51 -10.46 -25.23
C LEU A 165 -5.27 -9.35 -25.97
N LYS A 166 -6.39 -8.88 -25.40
CA LYS A 166 -7.32 -7.96 -26.07
C LYS A 166 -6.92 -6.48 -26.07
N ASN A 167 -6.05 -6.04 -25.18
CA ASN A 167 -5.73 -4.62 -24.98
C ASN A 167 -4.30 -4.29 -25.47
N PRO A 168 -4.12 -3.72 -26.67
CA PRO A 168 -2.80 -3.34 -27.20
C PRO A 168 -2.01 -2.40 -26.29
N ASN A 169 -2.69 -1.51 -25.56
CA ASN A 169 -2.03 -0.54 -24.68
C ASN A 169 -1.46 -1.20 -23.42
N GLU A 170 -2.12 -2.25 -22.90
CA GLU A 170 -1.61 -3.01 -21.75
C GLU A 170 -0.36 -3.82 -22.12
N GLU A 171 -0.36 -4.49 -23.28
CA GLU A 171 0.85 -5.17 -23.77
C GLU A 171 1.97 -4.17 -24.03
N TYR A 172 1.67 -3.00 -24.61
CA TYR A 172 2.67 -1.97 -24.85
C TYR A 172 3.29 -1.44 -23.55
N ALA A 173 2.49 -1.17 -22.53
CA ALA A 173 2.99 -0.76 -21.21
C ALA A 173 3.93 -1.82 -20.60
N LYS A 174 3.60 -3.12 -20.75
CA LYS A 174 4.46 -4.22 -20.31
C LYS A 174 5.76 -4.34 -21.11
N ILE A 175 5.74 -3.99 -22.39
CA ILE A 175 6.95 -3.89 -23.21
C ILE A 175 7.82 -2.73 -22.71
N LEU A 176 7.26 -1.53 -22.49
CA LEU A 176 7.99 -0.39 -21.95
C LEU A 176 8.61 -0.72 -20.59
N GLU A 177 7.87 -1.40 -19.72
CA GLU A 177 8.37 -1.88 -18.43
C GLU A 177 9.57 -2.81 -18.61
N VAL A 178 9.46 -3.90 -19.38
CA VAL A 178 10.58 -4.84 -19.61
C VAL A 178 11.81 -4.12 -20.19
N VAL A 179 11.64 -3.31 -21.24
CA VAL A 179 12.78 -2.61 -21.87
C VAL A 179 13.42 -1.62 -20.89
N GLY A 180 12.60 -0.86 -20.14
CA GLY A 180 13.08 0.05 -19.11
C GLY A 180 13.88 -0.65 -18.01
N ARG A 181 13.40 -1.81 -17.52
CA ARG A 181 14.14 -2.61 -16.52
C ARG A 181 15.52 -3.03 -17.05
N TYR A 182 15.61 -3.56 -18.28
CA TYR A 182 16.90 -3.94 -18.88
C TYR A 182 17.81 -2.74 -19.17
N ALA A 183 17.25 -1.58 -19.53
CA ALA A 183 18.02 -0.36 -19.79
C ALA A 183 18.62 0.25 -18.51
N ILE A 184 17.97 0.11 -17.36
CA ILE A 184 18.54 0.51 -16.06
C ILE A 184 19.71 -0.40 -15.67
N HIS A 185 19.54 -1.71 -15.81
CA HIS A 185 20.58 -2.68 -15.46
C HIS A 185 21.82 -2.57 -16.37
N ASN A 186 21.61 -2.39 -17.67
CA ASN A 186 22.66 -2.29 -18.68
C ASN A 186 23.02 -0.82 -18.97
N SER A 187 23.46 -0.08 -17.94
CA SER A 187 24.01 1.27 -18.11
C SER A 187 25.20 1.26 -19.10
N GLY A 188 25.29 2.28 -19.95
CA GLY A 188 26.24 2.30 -21.09
C GLY A 188 25.72 1.65 -22.39
N ILE A 189 24.53 1.04 -22.40
CA ILE A 189 23.85 0.57 -23.61
C ILE A 189 22.65 1.48 -23.89
N SER A 190 22.55 2.02 -25.12
CA SER A 190 21.40 2.84 -25.50
C SER A 190 20.22 1.97 -25.93
N PHE A 191 19.10 2.08 -25.22
CA PHE A 191 17.82 1.47 -25.58
C PHE A 191 16.87 2.54 -26.12
N SER A 192 16.03 2.19 -27.10
CA SER A 192 14.90 3.03 -27.50
C SER A 192 13.66 2.19 -27.80
N VAL A 193 12.49 2.60 -27.32
CA VAL A 193 11.19 2.00 -27.68
C VAL A 193 10.29 3.05 -28.31
N LYS A 194 9.65 2.70 -29.43
CA LYS A 194 8.64 3.54 -30.08
C LYS A 194 7.55 2.72 -30.76
N LYS A 195 6.40 3.35 -31.00
CA LYS A 195 5.34 2.77 -31.84
C LYS A 195 5.68 2.92 -33.33
N GLN A 196 5.20 2.01 -34.16
CA GLN A 196 5.41 2.06 -35.61
C GLN A 196 4.57 3.19 -36.23
N GLY A 197 5.25 4.26 -36.65
CA GLY A 197 4.64 5.48 -37.20
C GLY A 197 5.11 6.72 -36.44
N ASP A 198 5.44 6.56 -35.17
CA ASP A 198 5.81 7.67 -34.28
C ASP A 198 7.29 8.05 -34.46
N THR A 199 7.55 9.36 -34.40
CA THR A 199 8.90 9.94 -34.47
C THR A 199 9.56 10.02 -33.09
N VAL A 200 8.75 10.22 -32.04
CA VAL A 200 9.18 10.24 -30.63
C VAL A 200 9.35 8.80 -30.11
N SER A 201 10.26 8.60 -29.17
CA SER A 201 10.45 7.33 -28.46
C SER A 201 9.99 7.48 -27.03
N ASP A 202 9.09 6.61 -26.57
CA ASP A 202 8.50 6.65 -25.22
C ASP A 202 9.53 6.28 -24.14
N VAL A 203 10.48 5.40 -24.47
CA VAL A 203 11.65 5.09 -23.66
C VAL A 203 12.89 5.36 -24.51
N ARG A 204 13.87 6.08 -23.96
CA ARG A 204 15.17 6.33 -24.60
C ARG A 204 16.26 6.51 -23.55
N THR A 205 17.31 5.69 -23.61
CA THR A 205 18.55 5.85 -22.83
C THR A 205 19.74 6.18 -23.73
N LEU A 206 20.79 6.74 -23.13
CA LEU A 206 22.01 7.16 -23.85
C LEU A 206 23.15 6.18 -23.62
N THR A 207 24.03 6.04 -24.61
CA THR A 207 25.14 5.07 -24.63
C THR A 207 26.24 5.33 -23.58
N ASN A 208 26.18 6.45 -22.86
CA ASN A 208 27.08 6.78 -21.75
C ASN A 208 26.31 7.20 -20.47
N ALA A 209 25.01 6.90 -20.36
CA ALA A 209 24.22 7.23 -19.19
C ALA A 209 24.55 6.32 -18.00
N SER A 210 24.60 6.90 -16.80
CA SER A 210 24.72 6.14 -15.56
C SER A 210 23.41 5.40 -15.23
N THR A 211 23.47 4.44 -14.31
CA THR A 211 22.27 3.77 -13.78
C THR A 211 21.26 4.78 -13.21
N VAL A 212 21.73 5.82 -12.51
CA VAL A 212 20.89 6.88 -11.94
C VAL A 212 20.22 7.72 -13.04
N ASP A 213 20.95 8.04 -14.12
CA ASP A 213 20.38 8.79 -15.24
C ASP A 213 19.33 7.97 -16.00
N ASN A 214 19.53 6.66 -16.14
CA ASN A 214 18.54 5.76 -16.72
C ASN A 214 17.30 5.62 -15.82
N ILE A 215 17.47 5.55 -14.49
CA ILE A 215 16.33 5.59 -13.55
C ILE A 215 15.58 6.93 -13.68
N ARG A 216 16.29 8.07 -13.77
CA ARG A 216 15.68 9.39 -13.98
C ARG A 216 14.90 9.47 -15.30
N ALA A 217 15.43 8.90 -16.38
CA ALA A 217 14.81 8.92 -17.69
C ALA A 217 13.54 8.05 -17.79
N ILE A 218 13.47 6.95 -17.02
CA ILE A 218 12.39 5.95 -17.11
C ILE A 218 11.33 6.14 -16.02
N PHE A 219 11.74 6.45 -14.78
CA PHE A 219 10.86 6.61 -13.62
C PHE A 219 10.74 8.07 -13.14
N GLY A 220 11.38 9.01 -13.83
CA GLY A 220 11.26 10.44 -13.59
C GLY A 220 12.17 10.98 -12.49
N ASN A 221 12.20 12.30 -12.38
CA ASN A 221 13.09 13.01 -11.46
C ASN A 221 12.73 12.83 -9.98
N ALA A 222 11.46 12.51 -9.67
CA ALA A 222 10.98 12.26 -8.31
C ALA A 222 11.65 11.03 -7.67
N VAL A 223 11.79 9.94 -8.42
CA VAL A 223 12.56 8.76 -7.95
C VAL A 223 14.04 9.11 -7.83
N SER A 224 14.62 9.73 -8.88
CA SER A 224 16.08 9.87 -8.97
C SER A 224 16.73 10.77 -7.91
N ARG A 225 15.96 11.66 -7.27
CA ARG A 225 16.43 12.54 -6.19
C ARG A 225 16.53 11.82 -4.84
N GLU A 226 15.67 10.83 -4.60
CA GLU A 226 15.56 10.14 -3.33
C GLU A 226 16.31 8.79 -3.30
N LEU A 227 17.20 8.53 -4.26
CA LEU A 227 17.96 7.28 -4.35
C LEU A 227 19.13 7.20 -3.37
N ILE A 228 19.22 6.08 -2.66
CA ILE A 228 20.36 5.64 -1.85
C ILE A 228 21.08 4.51 -2.59
N GLU A 229 22.40 4.61 -2.74
CA GLU A 229 23.23 3.52 -3.24
C GLU A 229 23.43 2.42 -2.18
N VAL A 230 23.11 1.19 -2.57
CA VAL A 230 23.31 -0.01 -1.76
C VAL A 230 24.28 -0.97 -2.44
N GLY A 231 25.32 -1.38 -1.73
CA GLY A 231 26.12 -2.53 -2.11
C GLY A 231 26.69 -3.24 -0.91
N CYS A 232 26.69 -4.57 -0.95
CA CYS A 232 27.28 -5.44 0.06
C CYS A 232 27.92 -6.66 -0.63
N GLU A 233 28.94 -7.24 0.00
CA GLU A 233 29.67 -8.40 -0.50
C GLU A 233 29.90 -9.37 0.65
N ASP A 234 29.59 -10.64 0.45
CA ASP A 234 29.86 -11.71 1.41
C ASP A 234 30.59 -12.86 0.72
N ALA A 235 31.86 -13.01 1.07
CA ALA A 235 32.74 -14.03 0.50
C ALA A 235 32.39 -15.46 0.95
N ASN A 236 31.72 -15.63 2.11
CA ASN A 236 31.33 -16.95 2.61
C ASN A 236 30.11 -17.48 1.87
N LEU A 237 29.15 -16.60 1.59
CA LEU A 237 27.95 -16.90 0.80
C LEU A 237 28.21 -16.81 -0.72
N ALA A 238 29.40 -16.36 -1.13
CA ALA A 238 29.82 -16.15 -2.52
C ALA A 238 28.83 -15.28 -3.33
N PHE A 239 28.33 -14.20 -2.70
CA PHE A 239 27.42 -13.24 -3.33
C PHE A 239 27.87 -11.78 -3.17
N LYS A 240 27.42 -10.97 -4.11
CA LYS A 240 27.66 -9.54 -4.20
C LYS A 240 26.39 -8.84 -4.66
N MET A 241 25.96 -7.83 -3.93
CA MET A 241 24.81 -7.00 -4.29
C MET A 241 25.28 -5.60 -4.64
N LYS A 242 24.68 -5.01 -5.68
CA LYS A 242 24.72 -3.58 -6.00
C LYS A 242 23.31 -3.12 -6.34
N GLY A 243 22.99 -1.86 -6.11
CA GLY A 243 21.66 -1.35 -6.40
C GLY A 243 21.41 0.07 -5.94
N TYR A 244 20.19 0.53 -6.23
CA TYR A 244 19.65 1.80 -5.77
C TYR A 244 18.26 1.57 -5.21
N ILE A 245 18.01 2.08 -4.01
CA ILE A 245 16.72 2.00 -3.31
C ILE A 245 16.27 3.42 -2.97
N THR A 246 14.98 3.70 -2.86
CA THR A 246 14.55 5.02 -2.38
C THR A 246 14.65 5.15 -0.87
N ASN A 247 14.94 6.36 -0.38
CA ASN A 247 14.85 6.70 1.03
C ASN A 247 13.38 6.72 1.52
N ALA A 248 13.17 7.08 2.80
CA ALA A 248 11.84 7.12 3.42
C ALA A 248 10.95 8.31 2.97
N ASN A 249 11.47 9.26 2.17
CA ASN A 249 10.71 10.43 1.69
C ASN A 249 9.90 10.10 0.44
N TYR A 250 10.35 9.14 -0.38
CA TYR A 250 9.64 8.71 -1.58
C TYR A 250 8.71 7.54 -1.29
N SER A 251 7.46 7.65 -1.74
CA SER A 251 6.45 6.62 -1.56
C SER A 251 5.48 6.57 -2.74
N VAL A 252 5.05 5.37 -3.13
CA VAL A 252 4.06 5.16 -4.21
C VAL A 252 3.07 4.03 -3.88
N LYS A 253 1.87 4.08 -4.46
CA LYS A 253 0.79 3.10 -4.23
C LYS A 253 1.10 1.66 -4.73
N LYS A 254 2.17 1.45 -5.51
CA LYS A 254 2.57 0.14 -6.04
C LYS A 254 4.08 0.00 -5.96
N CYS A 255 4.57 -1.09 -5.36
CA CYS A 255 6.00 -1.39 -5.33
C CYS A 255 6.57 -1.52 -6.76
N ILE A 256 7.63 -0.76 -7.03
CA ILE A 256 8.42 -0.87 -8.25
C ILE A 256 9.70 -1.59 -7.87
N PHE A 257 9.75 -2.91 -8.08
CA PHE A 257 10.89 -3.74 -7.74
C PHE A 257 11.52 -4.36 -8.99
N LEU A 258 12.76 -3.95 -9.26
CA LEU A 258 13.64 -4.48 -10.28
C LEU A 258 14.68 -5.37 -9.60
N LEU A 259 14.59 -6.68 -9.82
CA LEU A 259 15.56 -7.66 -9.34
C LEU A 259 16.29 -8.28 -10.52
N PHE A 260 17.61 -8.17 -10.49
CA PHE A 260 18.51 -8.83 -11.43
C PHE A 260 19.37 -9.85 -10.68
N ILE A 261 19.42 -11.09 -11.15
CA ILE A 261 20.32 -12.14 -10.62
C ILE A 261 21.17 -12.64 -11.78
N ASN A 262 22.49 -12.52 -11.67
CA ASN A 262 23.46 -12.82 -12.73
C ASN A 262 23.02 -12.21 -14.08
N HIS A 263 22.70 -10.91 -14.02
CA HIS A 263 22.19 -10.07 -15.12
C HIS A 263 20.80 -10.42 -15.68
N ARG A 264 20.12 -11.47 -15.19
CA ARG A 264 18.76 -11.83 -15.63
C ARG A 264 17.71 -11.07 -14.83
N LEU A 265 16.71 -10.50 -15.51
CA LEU A 265 15.52 -9.98 -14.84
C LEU A 265 14.71 -11.15 -14.24
N VAL A 266 14.54 -11.13 -12.92
CA VAL A 266 13.88 -12.18 -12.12
C VAL A 266 12.78 -11.56 -11.26
N GLU A 267 11.75 -12.34 -10.95
CA GLU A 267 10.77 -12.01 -9.92
C GLU A 267 10.95 -12.98 -8.73
N SER A 268 11.17 -12.44 -7.53
CA SER A 268 11.20 -13.21 -6.28
C SER A 268 10.23 -12.59 -5.28
N ALA A 269 9.19 -13.36 -4.92
CA ALA A 269 8.22 -12.95 -3.91
C ALA A 269 8.85 -12.90 -2.51
N ALA A 270 9.79 -13.80 -2.21
CA ALA A 270 10.53 -13.83 -0.95
C ALA A 270 11.36 -12.55 -0.78
N MET A 271 12.18 -12.19 -1.78
CA MET A 271 13.00 -10.96 -1.75
C MET A 271 12.13 -9.69 -1.68
N ARG A 272 11.01 -9.65 -2.42
CA ARG A 272 10.07 -8.51 -2.35
C ARG A 272 9.51 -8.34 -0.94
N LYS A 273 8.92 -9.40 -0.39
CA LYS A 273 8.33 -9.39 0.96
C LYS A 273 9.37 -9.08 2.03
N ALA A 274 10.58 -9.60 1.89
CA ALA A 274 11.69 -9.35 2.81
C ALA A 274 12.02 -7.85 2.89
N ILE A 275 12.14 -7.17 1.75
CA ILE A 275 12.45 -5.74 1.70
C ILE A 275 11.23 -4.88 2.08
N GLU A 276 10.03 -5.22 1.61
CA GLU A 276 8.79 -4.53 2.01
C GLU A 276 8.56 -4.57 3.54
N THR A 277 8.94 -5.67 4.20
CA THR A 277 8.89 -5.79 5.66
C THR A 277 9.78 -4.75 6.36
N VAL A 278 10.98 -4.48 5.82
CA VAL A 278 11.88 -3.43 6.35
C VAL A 278 11.27 -2.05 6.10
N TYR A 279 10.78 -1.79 4.88
CA TYR A 279 10.19 -0.49 4.52
C TYR A 279 8.89 -0.15 5.26
N ALA A 280 8.13 -1.15 5.71
CA ALA A 280 6.90 -0.95 6.49
C ALA A 280 7.13 -0.22 7.83
N ALA A 281 8.38 -0.19 8.34
CA ALA A 281 8.75 0.60 9.52
C ALA A 281 9.07 2.07 9.21
N TYR A 282 9.27 2.43 7.93
CA TYR A 282 9.74 3.76 7.51
C TYR A 282 8.74 4.53 6.63
N LEU A 283 7.89 3.83 5.86
CA LEU A 283 6.93 4.42 4.93
C LEU A 283 5.49 4.45 5.46
N PRO A 284 4.64 5.38 4.98
CA PRO A 284 3.21 5.39 5.27
C PRO A 284 2.51 4.08 4.86
N LYS A 285 1.46 3.71 5.60
CA LYS A 285 0.62 2.53 5.33
C LYS A 285 0.08 2.58 3.88
N SER A 286 0.07 1.44 3.20
CA SER A 286 -0.35 1.31 1.77
C SER A 286 0.55 2.05 0.77
N THR A 287 1.80 2.33 1.13
CA THR A 287 2.81 2.86 0.22
C THR A 287 4.05 1.98 0.17
N HIS A 288 4.75 2.02 -0.96
CA HIS A 288 5.86 1.14 -1.29
C HIS A 288 7.04 1.94 -1.87
N PRO A 289 8.28 1.43 -1.75
CA PRO A 289 9.47 2.04 -2.31
C PRO A 289 9.64 1.76 -3.82
N PHE A 290 10.59 2.49 -4.42
CA PHE A 290 11.27 2.05 -5.64
C PHE A 290 12.56 1.30 -5.27
N LEU A 291 12.79 0.16 -5.89
CA LEU A 291 13.90 -0.75 -5.61
C LEU A 291 14.53 -1.25 -6.91
N TYR A 292 15.83 -1.05 -7.08
CA TYR A 292 16.64 -1.71 -8.10
C TYR A 292 17.81 -2.44 -7.43
N LEU A 293 17.82 -3.76 -7.52
CA LEU A 293 18.88 -4.62 -6.97
C LEU A 293 19.45 -5.54 -8.06
N SER A 294 20.78 -5.66 -8.06
CA SER A 294 21.56 -6.56 -8.91
C SER A 294 22.41 -7.45 -8.01
N LEU A 295 22.10 -8.74 -7.99
CA LEU A 295 22.83 -9.77 -7.28
C LEU A 295 23.73 -10.53 -8.27
N GLU A 296 25.03 -10.50 -8.01
CA GLU A 296 26.06 -11.32 -8.61
C GLU A 296 26.31 -12.49 -7.65
N ILE A 297 25.89 -13.71 -8.01
CA ILE A 297 26.03 -14.95 -7.21
C ILE A 297 26.85 -15.94 -8.04
N ALA A 298 27.76 -16.70 -7.41
CA ALA A 298 28.51 -17.74 -8.12
C ALA A 298 27.58 -18.67 -8.94
N PRO A 299 27.78 -18.87 -10.26
CA PRO A 299 26.84 -19.62 -11.11
C PRO A 299 26.53 -21.05 -10.60
N GLN A 300 27.50 -21.71 -9.99
CA GLN A 300 27.36 -23.01 -9.34
C GLN A 300 26.34 -23.05 -8.17
N ASN A 301 26.01 -21.89 -7.59
CA ASN A 301 25.05 -21.74 -6.49
C ASN A 301 23.66 -21.29 -7.00
N VAL A 302 23.44 -21.12 -8.32
CA VAL A 302 22.17 -20.63 -8.89
C VAL A 302 21.63 -21.60 -9.94
N ASP A 303 20.43 -22.14 -9.70
CA ASP A 303 19.67 -22.85 -10.72
C ASP A 303 18.83 -21.86 -11.54
N VAL A 304 19.27 -21.63 -12.79
CA VAL A 304 18.58 -20.82 -13.80
C VAL A 304 17.59 -21.62 -14.66
N ASN A 305 17.46 -22.93 -14.42
CA ASN A 305 16.70 -23.86 -15.25
C ASN A 305 15.26 -24.11 -14.74
N VAL A 306 14.86 -23.44 -13.65
CA VAL A 306 13.59 -23.63 -12.91
C VAL A 306 12.34 -23.44 -13.79
N HIS A 307 12.16 -22.27 -14.41
CA HIS A 307 10.92 -21.94 -15.14
C HIS A 307 11.15 -21.73 -16.66
N PRO A 308 10.27 -22.22 -17.56
CA PRO A 308 10.43 -22.08 -19.03
C PRO A 308 10.63 -20.64 -19.55
N THR A 309 10.01 -19.64 -18.90
CA THR A 309 10.14 -18.20 -19.26
C THR A 309 11.35 -17.50 -18.64
N LYS A 310 12.17 -18.21 -17.85
CA LYS A 310 13.32 -17.68 -17.10
C LYS A 310 12.98 -16.46 -16.23
N HIS A 311 11.82 -16.45 -15.58
CA HIS A 311 11.39 -15.38 -14.67
C HIS A 311 11.67 -15.68 -13.19
N GLU A 312 11.93 -16.94 -12.85
CA GLU A 312 12.27 -17.42 -11.51
C GLU A 312 13.61 -18.14 -11.57
N VAL A 313 14.40 -18.02 -10.51
CA VAL A 313 15.63 -18.80 -10.27
C VAL A 313 15.65 -19.20 -8.80
N HIS A 314 16.25 -20.35 -8.51
CA HIS A 314 16.54 -20.76 -7.14
C HIS A 314 18.04 -20.69 -6.89
N PHE A 315 18.44 -20.40 -5.65
CA PHE A 315 19.85 -20.31 -5.31
C PHE A 315 20.13 -20.84 -3.91
N LEU A 316 21.34 -21.36 -3.72
CA LEU A 316 21.76 -21.94 -2.45
C LEU A 316 21.87 -20.85 -1.38
N HIS A 317 21.46 -21.17 -0.15
CA HIS A 317 21.42 -20.24 0.99
C HIS A 317 20.50 -19.01 0.78
N GLU A 318 19.38 -19.18 0.08
CA GLU A 318 18.41 -18.10 -0.19
C GLU A 318 18.02 -17.32 1.08
N ASP A 319 17.63 -17.99 2.17
CA ASP A 319 17.27 -17.34 3.44
C ASP A 319 18.41 -16.48 4.04
N SER A 320 19.65 -16.98 4.00
CA SER A 320 20.81 -16.26 4.54
C SER A 320 21.19 -15.04 3.70
N ILE A 321 21.01 -15.12 2.38
CA ILE A 321 21.21 -13.99 1.47
C ILE A 321 20.07 -12.97 1.66
N LEU A 322 18.82 -13.42 1.81
CA LEU A 322 17.67 -12.55 2.12
C LEU A 322 17.91 -11.76 3.41
N GLU A 323 18.31 -12.42 4.50
CA GLU A 323 18.62 -11.77 5.78
C GLU A 323 19.76 -10.75 5.65
N ARG A 324 20.85 -11.09 4.94
CA ARG A 324 21.99 -10.19 4.70
C ARG A 324 21.58 -8.96 3.88
N VAL A 325 20.70 -9.12 2.90
CA VAL A 325 20.13 -8.01 2.10
C VAL A 325 19.21 -7.13 2.95
N GLN A 326 18.32 -7.72 3.76
CA GLN A 326 17.45 -6.98 4.69
C GLN A 326 18.24 -6.11 5.66
N GLN A 327 19.20 -6.69 6.38
CA GLN A 327 20.03 -5.99 7.36
C GLN A 327 20.84 -4.84 6.73
N HIS A 328 21.29 -5.02 5.48
CA HIS A 328 22.00 -3.97 4.74
C HIS A 328 21.09 -2.83 4.27
N VAL A 329 19.89 -3.15 3.78
CA VAL A 329 18.86 -2.16 3.41
C VAL A 329 18.42 -1.36 4.64
N GLU A 330 18.15 -2.03 5.75
CA GLU A 330 17.78 -1.40 7.02
C GLU A 330 18.87 -0.45 7.53
N SER A 331 20.14 -0.90 7.56
CA SER A 331 21.28 -0.08 7.94
C SER A 331 21.41 1.19 7.09
N LYS A 332 21.13 1.09 5.79
CA LYS A 332 21.18 2.21 4.83
C LYS A 332 20.01 3.19 5.00
N LEU A 333 18.80 2.69 5.32
CA LEU A 333 17.64 3.53 5.64
C LEU A 333 17.85 4.29 6.95
N LEU A 334 18.36 3.63 8.00
CA LEU A 334 18.72 4.26 9.27
C LEU A 334 19.76 5.37 9.08
N GLY A 335 20.83 5.11 8.32
CA GLY A 335 21.86 6.11 8.02
C GLY A 335 21.34 7.33 7.26
N SER A 336 20.30 7.17 6.43
CA SER A 336 19.71 8.26 5.63
C SER A 336 18.63 9.04 6.40
N ASN A 337 18.15 8.53 7.54
CA ASN A 337 17.09 9.16 8.34
C ASN A 337 17.59 10.40 9.13
N SER A 338 18.90 10.69 9.10
CA SER A 338 19.52 11.87 9.73
C SER A 338 19.20 13.20 9.03
N SER A 339 18.53 13.18 7.87
CA SER A 339 18.21 14.38 7.10
C SER A 339 16.75 14.39 6.62
N ARG A 340 15.81 14.45 7.57
CA ARG A 340 14.40 14.73 7.26
C ARG A 340 14.20 16.23 7.05
N MET A 341 14.02 16.65 5.79
CA MET A 341 13.38 17.93 5.48
C MET A 341 11.87 17.70 5.38
N TYR A 342 11.13 18.21 6.35
CA TYR A 342 9.68 18.31 6.26
C TYR A 342 9.35 19.45 5.32
N PHE A 343 8.76 19.16 4.16
CA PHE A 343 8.11 20.18 3.34
C PHE A 343 6.79 20.58 4.02
N THR A 344 6.85 21.61 4.86
CA THR A 344 5.65 22.33 5.30
C THR A 344 5.08 23.10 4.11
N GLN A 345 4.05 22.57 3.48
CA GLN A 345 3.27 23.32 2.51
C GLN A 345 2.35 24.28 3.28
N THR A 346 2.83 25.51 3.48
CA THR A 346 2.06 26.56 4.15
C THR A 346 0.91 27.01 3.26
N LEU A 347 -0.30 26.49 3.50
CA LEU A 347 -1.52 27.06 2.95
C LEU A 347 -1.79 28.39 3.68
N LEU A 348 -1.63 29.50 2.97
CA LEU A 348 -2.04 30.82 3.44
C LEU A 348 -3.53 31.04 3.12
N PRO A 349 -4.38 31.41 4.09
CA PRO A 349 -5.77 31.76 3.81
C PRO A 349 -5.85 33.11 3.07
N GLY A 350 -6.44 33.12 1.88
CA GLY A 350 -6.89 34.33 1.19
C GLY A 350 -5.92 34.94 0.16
N ALA A 351 -5.97 34.44 -1.07
CA ALA A 351 -5.65 35.20 -2.29
C ALA A 351 -6.31 34.53 -3.51
N ASP A 352 -7.32 35.18 -4.11
CA ASP A 352 -7.97 34.68 -5.32
C ASP A 352 -7.05 34.86 -6.54
N CYS A 353 -6.49 33.78 -7.08
CA CYS A 353 -5.65 33.79 -8.30
C CYS A 353 -5.82 32.49 -9.09
N SER A 354 -6.93 32.38 -9.82
CA SER A 354 -7.30 31.23 -10.64
C SER A 354 -6.85 31.34 -12.11
N SER A 355 -6.91 30.22 -12.85
CA SER A 355 -7.18 30.17 -14.30
C SER A 355 -7.57 28.77 -14.74
N SER A 356 -8.76 28.65 -15.33
CA SER A 356 -9.20 27.47 -16.06
C SER A 356 -8.29 27.19 -17.25
N GLU A 357 -7.98 25.92 -17.51
CA GLU A 357 -8.45 25.23 -18.73
C GLU A 357 -8.10 23.72 -18.73
N VAL A 358 -9.15 22.90 -18.60
CA VAL A 358 -9.51 21.68 -19.39
C VAL A 358 -8.36 20.70 -19.80
N VAL A 359 -8.42 19.37 -19.57
CA VAL A 359 -9.28 18.39 -20.29
C VAL A 359 -9.35 17.01 -19.60
N LYS A 360 -10.58 16.70 -19.16
CA LYS A 360 -11.32 15.42 -18.98
C LYS A 360 -11.01 14.28 -20.01
N SER A 361 -11.37 13.00 -19.89
CA SER A 361 -12.00 12.14 -18.85
C SER A 361 -12.06 10.66 -19.33
N ALA A 362 -12.50 9.76 -18.44
CA ALA A 362 -13.23 8.49 -18.71
C ALA A 362 -12.45 7.31 -19.36
N ALA A 363 -12.56 6.04 -18.92
CA ALA A 363 -13.72 5.20 -18.54
C ALA A 363 -14.58 4.76 -19.78
N TYR A 364 -15.11 3.54 -19.91
CA TYR A 364 -15.19 2.37 -19.01
C TYR A 364 -15.44 1.05 -19.81
N SER A 365 -15.27 -0.12 -19.16
CA SER A 365 -16.10 -1.36 -19.15
C SER A 365 -17.16 -1.66 -20.25
N SER A 366 -17.56 -2.90 -20.60
CA SER A 366 -17.23 -4.31 -20.24
C SER A 366 -17.90 -5.26 -21.29
N VAL A 367 -17.87 -6.62 -21.26
CA VAL A 367 -18.86 -7.53 -20.63
C VAL A 367 -18.56 -9.03 -20.98
N ALA A 368 -18.60 -9.93 -19.97
CA ALA A 368 -19.07 -11.36 -19.87
C ALA A 368 -18.89 -12.45 -21.00
N THR A 369 -19.09 -13.79 -20.83
CA THR A 369 -19.66 -14.66 -19.73
C THR A 369 -19.24 -16.16 -19.81
N LYS A 370 -19.49 -16.95 -18.72
CA LYS A 370 -19.67 -18.44 -18.55
C LYS A 370 -18.45 -19.39 -18.74
N GLY A 371 -18.07 -20.34 -17.86
CA GLY A 371 -18.62 -20.89 -16.60
C GLY A 371 -18.67 -22.45 -16.60
N THR A 372 -18.23 -23.13 -15.52
CA THR A 372 -18.73 -24.45 -15.01
C THR A 372 -18.29 -24.67 -13.55
N SER A 373 -18.96 -25.59 -12.82
CA SER A 373 -19.03 -25.70 -11.35
C SER A 373 -18.35 -26.92 -10.74
N ASP A 374 -18.02 -26.85 -9.44
CA ASP A 374 -17.87 -28.03 -8.57
C ASP A 374 -18.46 -27.79 -7.16
N LYS A 375 -18.80 -28.84 -6.40
CA LYS A 375 -19.55 -28.75 -5.13
C LYS A 375 -18.66 -28.58 -3.90
N VAL A 376 -19.05 -27.67 -3.00
CA VAL A 376 -18.34 -27.31 -1.75
C VAL A 376 -19.07 -27.87 -0.52
N TYR A 377 -18.34 -28.37 0.47
CA TYR A 377 -18.94 -28.92 1.72
C TYR A 377 -19.29 -27.82 2.73
N ALA A 378 -20.27 -28.05 3.62
CA ALA A 378 -20.80 -27.01 4.50
C ALA A 378 -19.77 -26.33 5.44
N HIS A 379 -18.76 -27.07 5.92
CA HIS A 379 -17.66 -26.49 6.72
C HIS A 379 -16.63 -25.70 5.88
N GLN A 380 -16.69 -25.81 4.55
CA GLN A 380 -15.92 -25.01 3.58
C GLN A 380 -16.74 -23.82 3.04
N MET A 381 -18.02 -23.69 3.45
CA MET A 381 -18.88 -22.54 3.12
C MET A 381 -18.93 -21.48 4.22
N VAL A 382 -18.24 -21.71 5.34
CA VAL A 382 -18.19 -20.79 6.49
C VAL A 382 -16.73 -20.55 6.83
N ARG A 383 -16.30 -19.28 6.75
CA ARG A 383 -14.95 -18.86 7.14
C ARG A 383 -14.75 -19.19 8.62
N THR A 384 -13.70 -19.94 8.95
CA THR A 384 -13.33 -20.26 10.34
C THR A 384 -12.09 -19.50 10.82
N ASP A 385 -11.31 -18.94 9.90
CA ASP A 385 -10.15 -18.09 10.21
C ASP A 385 -10.48 -16.61 9.91
N SER A 386 -10.15 -15.72 10.84
CA SER A 386 -10.32 -14.27 10.70
C SER A 386 -9.33 -13.63 9.72
N ARG A 387 -8.37 -14.40 9.20
CA ARG A 387 -7.37 -13.99 8.18
C ARG A 387 -7.81 -14.22 6.74
N GLU A 388 -8.95 -14.89 6.50
CA GLU A 388 -9.45 -15.14 5.14
C GLU A 388 -10.09 -13.90 4.49
N GLN A 389 -9.96 -13.79 3.16
CA GLN A 389 -10.41 -12.64 2.38
C GLN A 389 -11.93 -12.44 2.48
N LYS A 390 -12.37 -11.21 2.83
CA LYS A 390 -13.78 -10.89 3.12
C LYS A 390 -14.70 -10.85 1.89
N LEU A 391 -16.01 -10.93 2.13
CA LEU A 391 -17.05 -10.87 1.09
C LEU A 391 -17.20 -9.47 0.46
N ASP A 392 -16.76 -8.42 1.14
CA ASP A 392 -16.88 -7.03 0.69
C ASP A 392 -16.10 -6.77 -0.61
N ALA A 393 -15.04 -7.55 -0.86
CA ALA A 393 -14.30 -7.57 -2.12
C ALA A 393 -15.16 -7.99 -3.34
N PHE A 394 -16.35 -8.57 -3.12
CA PHE A 394 -17.29 -8.99 -4.16
C PHE A 394 -18.58 -8.15 -4.20
N LEU A 395 -18.76 -7.18 -3.28
CA LEU A 395 -20.03 -6.45 -3.08
C LEU A 395 -20.00 -4.98 -3.54
N GLN A 396 -18.89 -4.47 -4.11
CA GLN A 396 -18.89 -3.14 -4.71
C GLN A 396 -19.80 -3.10 -5.97
N PRO A 397 -20.78 -2.17 -6.04
CA PRO A 397 -21.79 -2.19 -7.09
C PRO A 397 -21.24 -1.72 -8.43
N VAL A 398 -21.42 -2.53 -9.47
CA VAL A 398 -21.12 -2.16 -10.87
C VAL A 398 -22.25 -1.31 -11.42
N ASN A 399 -22.14 0.02 -11.30
CA ASN A 399 -23.02 0.95 -12.02
C ASN A 399 -22.33 1.47 -13.29
N ASN A 400 -22.81 1.00 -14.44
CA ASN A 400 -22.55 1.58 -15.75
C ASN A 400 -23.91 1.79 -16.45
N PRO A 401 -24.52 2.99 -16.36
CA PRO A 401 -25.78 3.34 -17.03
C PRO A 401 -25.49 3.95 -18.42
N LEU A 402 -26.30 3.85 -19.48
CA LEU A 402 -27.61 3.20 -19.70
C LEU A 402 -27.67 2.56 -21.10
N SER A 403 -28.67 1.70 -21.33
CA SER A 403 -29.70 2.01 -22.33
C SER A 403 -31.00 1.25 -22.03
N ALA A 404 -32.09 1.99 -21.76
CA ALA A 404 -33.45 1.44 -21.81
C ALA A 404 -33.85 1.29 -23.29
N GLY A 405 -34.45 0.18 -23.73
CA GLY A 405 -35.89 -0.14 -23.59
C GLY A 405 -36.45 -0.40 -25.02
N PRO A 406 -37.77 -0.62 -25.23
CA PRO A 406 -38.86 -0.77 -24.26
C PRO A 406 -39.61 -2.12 -24.40
N THR A 407 -40.68 -2.30 -23.61
CA THR A 407 -41.67 -3.37 -23.78
C THR A 407 -42.84 -2.87 -24.65
N GLU A 408 -43.28 -3.70 -25.60
CA GLU A 408 -44.60 -3.77 -26.27
C GLU A 408 -45.43 -2.50 -26.58
N VAL A 409 -45.80 -2.33 -27.86
CA VAL A 409 -47.22 -2.16 -28.26
C VAL A 409 -47.47 -2.90 -29.58
N THR A 410 -48.70 -3.41 -29.74
CA THR A 410 -49.28 -4.03 -30.94
C THR A 410 -49.40 -3.11 -32.17
N THR A 411 -49.25 -3.71 -33.36
CA THR A 411 -49.89 -3.34 -34.66
C THR A 411 -49.96 -1.88 -35.14
N GLU A 412 -49.44 -1.71 -36.37
CA GLU A 412 -50.00 -0.96 -37.52
C GLU A 412 -49.54 0.48 -37.91
N VAL A 413 -49.10 0.55 -39.18
CA VAL A 413 -49.11 1.66 -40.17
C VAL A 413 -47.97 2.71 -40.21
N ASN A 414 -47.50 2.90 -41.44
CA ASN A 414 -46.47 3.80 -42.01
C ASN A 414 -46.51 5.29 -41.60
N ALA A 415 -45.34 5.95 -41.57
CA ALA A 415 -44.99 7.10 -42.42
C ALA A 415 -43.49 7.51 -42.27
N GLU A 416 -42.98 8.34 -43.21
CA GLU A 416 -41.57 8.72 -43.38
C GLU A 416 -41.21 10.11 -42.80
N GLY A 417 -39.91 10.40 -42.65
CA GLY A 417 -39.34 11.76 -42.50
C GLY A 417 -38.94 12.18 -41.08
N VAL A 418 -37.88 12.96 -40.79
CA VAL A 418 -36.54 13.29 -41.32
C VAL A 418 -36.04 14.47 -40.44
N ASP A 419 -34.73 14.56 -40.19
CA ASP A 419 -33.94 15.64 -39.53
C ASP A 419 -34.21 15.99 -38.04
N ARG A 420 -33.24 15.87 -37.11
CA ARG A 420 -31.97 16.63 -36.86
C ARG A 420 -32.16 18.00 -36.15
N PRO A 421 -31.20 18.44 -35.29
CA PRO A 421 -31.49 18.55 -33.85
C PRO A 421 -30.91 19.82 -33.16
N GLN A 422 -30.89 19.81 -31.80
CA GLN A 422 -30.05 20.63 -30.90
C GLN A 422 -30.38 22.14 -30.80
N ASP A 423 -30.00 22.88 -29.75
CA ASP A 423 -29.72 22.57 -28.32
C ASP A 423 -29.83 23.90 -27.53
N ALA A 424 -29.75 23.84 -26.19
CA ALA A 424 -29.67 25.02 -25.34
C ALA A 424 -28.22 25.57 -25.20
N GLU A 425 -28.12 26.88 -24.95
CA GLU A 425 -27.31 27.60 -23.92
C GLU A 425 -25.87 27.15 -23.55
N MET A 426 -24.99 27.99 -23.00
CA MET A 426 -24.65 29.42 -23.14
C MET A 426 -23.23 29.60 -22.51
N GLU A 427 -22.67 30.82 -22.46
CA GLU A 427 -21.22 31.06 -22.35
C GLU A 427 -20.58 30.97 -20.94
N GLU A 428 -19.29 30.61 -20.94
CA GLU A 428 -18.09 31.19 -20.26
C GLU A 428 -18.24 32.46 -19.37
N VAL A 429 -17.34 32.87 -18.47
CA VAL A 429 -15.94 32.53 -18.04
C VAL A 429 -15.76 33.12 -16.60
N SER A 430 -14.69 32.91 -15.83
CA SER A 430 -13.43 33.69 -15.97
C SER A 430 -12.58 33.68 -14.70
N ASP A 431 -11.31 34.03 -14.94
CA ASP A 431 -10.16 33.97 -14.06
C ASP A 431 -9.03 34.94 -14.56
N LEU A 432 -7.84 35.00 -13.94
CA LEU A 432 -7.52 35.92 -12.83
C LEU A 432 -5.97 36.22 -12.79
N VAL A 433 -5.39 36.42 -11.60
CA VAL A 433 -3.95 36.50 -11.21
C VAL A 433 -3.30 37.89 -11.09
N GLU A 434 -2.72 38.21 -9.91
CA GLU A 434 -1.41 38.91 -9.78
C GLU A 434 -0.84 38.95 -8.34
N MET A 435 0.50 38.87 -8.18
CA MET A 435 1.30 39.57 -7.14
C MET A 435 2.83 39.36 -7.28
N ALA A 436 3.61 40.41 -6.94
CA ALA A 436 5.08 40.48 -6.72
C ALA A 436 5.42 41.84 -6.01
N ASP A 437 6.61 42.23 -5.52
CA ASP A 437 7.95 41.61 -5.33
C ASP A 437 8.80 42.47 -4.34
N VAL A 438 10.08 42.10 -4.11
CA VAL A 438 11.28 42.97 -3.83
C VAL A 438 11.54 43.57 -2.41
N GLN A 439 12.59 43.01 -1.76
CA GLN A 439 13.76 43.63 -1.04
C GLN A 439 13.56 44.55 0.22
N GLU A 440 14.51 44.85 1.14
CA GLU A 440 16.00 44.91 1.08
C GLU A 440 16.76 44.91 2.46
N HIS A 441 18.07 44.60 2.45
CA HIS A 441 19.24 45.05 3.29
C HIS A 441 19.49 44.82 4.83
N THR A 442 20.54 44.01 5.13
CA THR A 442 21.75 44.19 6.04
C THR A 442 21.66 44.80 7.47
N VAL A 443 22.43 44.36 8.50
CA VAL A 443 23.89 44.60 8.76
C VAL A 443 24.46 43.72 9.91
N LYS A 444 25.78 43.38 9.88
CA LYS A 444 26.67 42.94 11.01
C LYS A 444 27.78 44.00 11.19
N PRO A 445 28.35 44.29 12.39
CA PRO A 445 29.29 43.42 13.15
C PRO A 445 29.14 43.58 14.70
N GLY A 446 29.95 43.05 15.65
CA GLY A 446 31.13 42.18 15.68
C GLY A 446 32.03 42.54 16.88
N GLY A 447 32.67 41.58 17.58
CA GLY A 447 33.53 41.89 18.73
C GLY A 447 34.15 40.67 19.45
N LEU A 448 35.46 40.55 19.40
CA LEU A 448 36.25 39.56 20.16
C LEU A 448 36.58 40.07 21.57
N SER A 449 36.67 39.17 22.56
CA SER A 449 37.91 38.97 23.35
C SER A 449 37.78 37.83 24.38
N LYS A 450 38.93 37.32 24.83
CA LYS A 450 39.08 36.21 25.80
C LYS A 450 39.35 36.75 27.21
N SER A 451 39.11 35.91 28.23
CA SER A 451 40.04 35.62 29.35
C SER A 451 39.45 35.72 30.76
N GLY A 452 39.57 34.61 31.52
CA GLY A 452 40.23 34.65 32.83
C GLY A 452 39.37 34.89 34.08
N HIS A 453 39.33 33.87 34.96
CA HIS A 453 38.83 33.90 36.33
C HIS A 453 39.16 35.16 37.16
N LEU A 454 38.23 35.54 38.06
CA LEU A 454 38.41 35.43 39.52
C LEU A 454 37.08 35.66 40.27
N SER A 455 36.95 35.05 41.44
CA SER A 455 35.90 35.19 42.46
C SER A 455 36.63 35.28 43.84
N PRO A 456 35.99 35.45 45.03
CA PRO A 456 34.55 35.39 45.37
C PRO A 456 34.08 36.48 46.38
N GLU A 457 32.99 36.16 47.12
CA GLU A 457 32.35 36.90 48.24
C GLU A 457 31.39 38.04 47.81
N THR A 458 30.15 38.15 48.31
CA THR A 458 29.54 37.61 49.56
C THR A 458 28.21 36.84 49.37
N VAL A 459 27.91 35.96 50.34
CA VAL A 459 26.76 35.03 50.45
C VAL A 459 26.05 35.38 51.79
N PRO A 460 24.70 35.44 51.94
CA PRO A 460 23.85 34.26 52.26
C PRO A 460 22.35 34.36 51.83
N SER A 461 21.46 33.34 51.93
CA SER A 461 21.61 31.89 52.08
C SER A 461 20.29 31.14 51.76
N ARG A 462 20.37 30.21 50.80
CA ARG A 462 19.97 28.78 50.89
C ARG A 462 18.61 28.33 51.49
N LYS A 463 17.89 27.60 50.61
CA LYS A 463 17.30 26.24 50.79
C LYS A 463 16.03 26.08 51.65
N ARG A 464 15.06 25.33 51.09
CA ARG A 464 14.98 23.85 51.28
C ARG A 464 14.55 23.12 49.99
N PRO A 465 14.98 21.86 49.79
CA PRO A 465 14.48 20.96 48.76
C PRO A 465 13.28 20.14 49.27
N TRP A 466 12.45 19.66 48.35
CA TRP A 466 11.66 18.43 48.47
C TRP A 466 12.10 17.54 47.31
N GLU A 467 12.82 16.46 47.58
CA GLU A 467 12.32 15.15 48.04
C GLU A 467 11.84 14.33 46.84
N ASP A 468 12.83 13.71 46.19
CA ASP A 468 12.59 12.53 45.36
C ASP A 468 11.88 11.48 46.22
N MET A 469 10.59 11.23 45.94
CA MET A 469 10.06 9.90 46.17
C MET A 469 10.71 8.99 45.13
N ASP A 470 11.27 7.86 45.55
CA ASP A 470 11.95 6.91 44.66
C ASP A 470 10.99 6.35 43.59
N VAL A 471 10.90 7.01 42.43
CA VAL A 471 10.16 6.52 41.27
C VAL A 471 11.05 5.52 40.52
N GLU A 472 10.95 4.26 40.93
CA GLU A 472 11.54 3.13 40.22
C GLU A 472 10.98 3.02 38.79
N LEU A 473 11.75 3.48 37.80
CA LEU A 473 11.48 3.30 36.38
C LEU A 473 12.06 1.97 35.89
N GLU A 474 11.36 0.86 36.15
CA GLU A 474 11.76 -0.47 35.66
C GLU A 474 11.06 -0.88 34.35
N LYS A 475 11.66 -1.85 33.65
CA LYS A 475 11.00 -2.58 32.56
C LYS A 475 10.20 -3.75 33.14
N ASP A 476 8.94 -3.50 33.50
CA ASP A 476 8.02 -4.58 33.89
C ASP A 476 7.61 -5.39 32.64
N ASP A 477 8.29 -6.52 32.42
CA ASP A 477 7.99 -7.47 31.35
C ASP A 477 6.73 -8.32 31.63
N THR A 478 6.15 -8.27 32.85
CA THR A 478 5.08 -9.20 33.26
C THR A 478 3.66 -8.77 32.88
N ARG A 479 3.46 -7.52 32.44
CA ARG A 479 2.12 -6.93 32.16
C ARG A 479 1.91 -6.50 30.70
N LYS A 480 2.75 -6.98 29.78
CA LYS A 480 2.76 -6.53 28.37
C LYS A 480 1.48 -6.79 27.58
N ASP A 481 0.64 -7.72 28.01
CA ASP A 481 -0.50 -8.18 27.21
C ASP A 481 -1.76 -7.30 27.32
N MET A 482 -1.77 -6.27 28.18
CA MET A 482 -2.98 -5.45 28.45
C MET A 482 -2.83 -3.93 28.27
N THR A 483 -1.64 -3.42 27.95
CA THR A 483 -1.34 -1.99 27.93
C THR A 483 -1.47 -1.40 26.51
N ALA A 484 -2.23 -0.32 26.36
CA ALA A 484 -2.38 0.46 25.13
C ALA A 484 -1.45 1.68 25.06
N ALA A 485 -0.82 2.07 26.18
CA ALA A 485 0.06 3.23 26.27
C ALA A 485 1.26 3.19 25.30
N CYS A 486 1.48 4.30 24.60
CA CYS A 486 2.53 4.46 23.59
C CYS A 486 3.90 4.92 24.16
N THR A 487 4.10 4.85 25.49
CA THR A 487 5.27 5.41 26.19
C THR A 487 6.34 4.36 26.52
N PRO A 488 7.63 4.57 26.18
CA PRO A 488 8.69 3.57 26.37
C PRO A 488 9.26 3.50 27.81
N ARG A 489 8.75 4.31 28.73
CA ARG A 489 9.10 4.34 30.16
C ARG A 489 7.81 4.45 30.97
N ARG A 490 7.54 3.45 31.81
CA ARG A 490 6.31 3.36 32.62
C ARG A 490 6.58 3.83 34.05
N ARG A 491 5.71 4.68 34.60
CA ARG A 491 5.60 4.96 36.03
C ARG A 491 4.90 3.79 36.71
N ILE A 492 5.57 3.12 37.65
CA ILE A 492 4.99 2.03 38.42
C ILE A 492 4.01 2.61 39.45
N ILE A 493 2.72 2.34 39.28
CA ILE A 493 1.68 2.80 40.20
C ILE A 493 1.56 1.80 41.35
N LYS A 494 1.90 2.27 42.56
CA LYS A 494 1.78 1.52 43.83
C LYS A 494 0.58 2.00 44.67
N LEU A 495 -0.33 2.80 44.09
CA LEU A 495 -1.53 3.31 44.75
C LEU A 495 -2.53 2.18 45.01
N THR A 496 -3.00 2.04 46.25
CA THR A 496 -3.94 0.99 46.64
C THR A 496 -5.31 1.16 45.98
N SER A 497 -5.77 2.40 45.79
CA SER A 497 -7.00 2.74 45.04
C SER A 497 -7.00 2.11 43.64
N VAL A 498 -6.01 2.45 42.81
CA VAL A 498 -5.87 1.94 41.44
C VAL A 498 -5.71 0.40 41.41
N LEU A 499 -4.93 -0.17 42.34
CA LEU A 499 -4.78 -1.63 42.43
C LEU A 499 -6.10 -2.34 42.78
N THR A 500 -6.92 -1.78 43.69
CA THR A 500 -8.25 -2.35 43.99
C THR A 500 -9.20 -2.27 42.78
N LEU A 501 -9.14 -1.19 41.99
CA LEU A 501 -9.92 -1.06 40.75
C LEU A 501 -9.49 -2.09 39.69
N GLN A 502 -8.18 -2.34 39.52
CA GLN A 502 -7.65 -3.39 38.64
C GLN A 502 -8.10 -4.80 39.09
N GLU A 503 -8.11 -5.06 40.40
CA GLU A 503 -8.61 -6.32 40.97
C GLU A 503 -10.14 -6.47 40.77
N GLU A 504 -10.92 -5.40 40.93
CA GLU A 504 -12.36 -5.39 40.70
C GLU A 504 -12.71 -5.70 39.23
N ILE A 505 -12.01 -5.08 38.26
CA ILE A 505 -12.15 -5.41 36.83
C ILE A 505 -11.83 -6.88 36.57
N SER A 506 -10.70 -7.37 37.10
CA SER A 506 -10.27 -8.75 36.94
C SER A 506 -11.28 -9.75 37.53
N ASN A 507 -11.84 -9.45 38.70
CA ASN A 507 -12.86 -10.26 39.35
C ASN A 507 -14.21 -10.24 38.61
N GLN A 508 -14.52 -9.19 37.85
CA GLN A 508 -15.74 -9.09 37.05
C GLN A 508 -15.62 -9.68 35.65
N ALA A 509 -14.41 -9.97 35.14
CA ALA A 509 -14.17 -10.49 33.80
C ALA A 509 -14.83 -11.86 33.51
N HIS A 510 -15.28 -12.06 32.27
CA HIS A 510 -15.94 -13.29 31.81
C HIS A 510 -15.14 -14.01 30.71
N ALA A 511 -14.36 -15.02 31.12
CA ALA A 511 -13.39 -15.72 30.27
C ALA A 511 -13.92 -16.19 28.88
N LYS A 512 -15.14 -16.75 28.79
CA LYS A 512 -15.70 -17.19 27.49
C LYS A 512 -16.06 -16.04 26.54
N LEU A 513 -16.35 -14.86 27.08
CA LEU A 513 -16.61 -13.66 26.28
C LEU A 513 -15.30 -13.03 25.84
N GLN A 514 -14.26 -13.07 26.70
CA GLN A 514 -12.91 -12.66 26.36
C GLN A 514 -12.34 -13.54 25.22
N GLU A 515 -12.45 -14.87 25.31
CA GLU A 515 -12.07 -15.81 24.25
C GLU A 515 -12.80 -15.49 22.92
N MET A 516 -14.13 -15.30 22.99
CA MET A 516 -14.95 -14.91 21.84
C MET A 516 -14.47 -13.59 21.21
N LEU A 517 -14.20 -12.54 22.01
CA LEU A 517 -13.72 -11.25 21.53
C LEU A 517 -12.27 -11.27 21.04
N HIS A 518 -11.43 -12.19 21.53
CA HIS A 518 -10.04 -12.33 21.10
C HIS A 518 -9.95 -12.95 19.69
N GLU A 519 -10.64 -14.08 19.47
CA GLU A 519 -10.55 -14.88 18.23
C GLU A 519 -11.58 -14.49 17.16
N HIS A 520 -12.34 -13.42 17.36
CA HIS A 520 -13.46 -13.09 16.48
C HIS A 520 -13.05 -12.78 15.03
N SER A 521 -14.01 -12.91 14.11
CA SER A 521 -13.93 -12.38 12.74
C SER A 521 -14.94 -11.24 12.57
N PHE A 522 -14.48 -10.06 12.19
CA PHE A 522 -15.34 -8.88 12.04
C PHE A 522 -16.14 -8.94 10.74
N VAL A 523 -17.47 -8.93 10.83
CA VAL A 523 -18.37 -9.11 9.68
C VAL A 523 -18.82 -7.77 9.10
N GLY A 524 -19.17 -6.77 9.94
CA GLY A 524 -19.54 -5.44 9.45
C GLY A 524 -20.32 -4.60 10.48
N CYS A 525 -20.35 -3.28 10.30
CA CYS A 525 -21.17 -2.38 11.12
C CYS A 525 -22.65 -2.42 10.67
N VAL A 526 -23.59 -2.54 11.61
CA VAL A 526 -25.03 -2.35 11.35
C VAL A 526 -25.37 -0.86 11.44
N ASN A 527 -24.87 -0.20 12.48
CA ASN A 527 -24.93 1.25 12.71
C ASN A 527 -23.80 1.63 13.70
N PRO A 528 -23.63 2.91 14.10
CA PRO A 528 -22.54 3.30 15.02
C PRO A 528 -22.55 2.58 16.37
N GLN A 529 -23.73 2.18 16.85
CA GLN A 529 -23.92 1.49 18.13
C GLN A 529 -23.70 -0.03 18.03
N TRP A 530 -24.00 -0.65 16.88
CA TRP A 530 -24.07 -2.11 16.74
C TRP A 530 -23.26 -2.62 15.56
N ALA A 531 -22.42 -3.64 15.79
CA ALA A 531 -21.69 -4.35 14.73
C ALA A 531 -21.86 -5.87 14.83
N LEU A 532 -21.70 -6.54 13.68
CA LEU A 532 -21.78 -7.98 13.52
C LEU A 532 -20.39 -8.60 13.54
N VAL A 533 -20.30 -9.70 14.28
CA VAL A 533 -19.06 -10.43 14.52
C VAL A 533 -19.34 -11.92 14.52
N GLN A 534 -18.47 -12.71 13.87
CA GLN A 534 -18.55 -14.15 13.85
C GLN A 534 -17.50 -14.74 14.80
N TYR A 535 -17.88 -15.74 15.59
CA TYR A 535 -16.96 -16.59 16.34
C TYR A 535 -17.36 -18.05 16.13
N GLN A 536 -16.42 -18.87 15.65
CA GLN A 536 -16.67 -20.26 15.24
C GLN A 536 -17.90 -20.36 14.30
N THR A 537 -18.89 -21.19 14.63
CA THR A 537 -20.13 -21.38 13.84
C THR A 537 -21.27 -20.43 14.21
N LYS A 538 -20.99 -19.38 14.99
CA LYS A 538 -21.99 -18.48 15.58
C LYS A 538 -21.81 -17.05 15.11
N LEU A 539 -22.94 -16.37 14.89
CA LEU A 539 -23.00 -14.94 14.59
C LEU A 539 -23.50 -14.19 15.82
N TYR A 540 -22.77 -13.15 16.19
CA TYR A 540 -23.03 -12.27 17.32
C TYR A 540 -23.29 -10.84 16.83
N LEU A 541 -24.20 -10.16 17.51
CA LEU A 541 -24.43 -8.72 17.43
C LEU A 541 -23.87 -8.09 18.71
N LEU A 542 -23.02 -7.09 18.55
CA LEU A 542 -22.22 -6.50 19.62
C LEU A 542 -22.48 -5.00 19.72
N ASN A 543 -22.77 -4.51 20.93
CA ASN A 543 -22.95 -3.10 21.22
C ASN A 543 -21.58 -2.40 21.31
N THR A 544 -21.11 -1.89 20.18
CA THR A 544 -19.84 -1.16 20.03
C THR A 544 -19.76 0.05 20.97
N THR A 545 -20.86 0.77 21.24
CA THR A 545 -20.87 1.89 22.18
C THR A 545 -20.52 1.43 23.60
N LYS A 546 -21.18 0.38 24.10
CA LYS A 546 -20.92 -0.11 25.47
C LYS A 546 -19.59 -0.86 25.60
N LEU A 547 -19.19 -1.62 24.56
CA LEU A 547 -17.88 -2.27 24.53
C LEU A 547 -16.73 -1.26 24.45
N SER A 548 -16.89 -0.14 23.71
CA SER A 548 -15.87 0.93 23.68
C SER A 548 -15.80 1.72 24.98
N GLN A 549 -16.94 2.04 25.60
CA GLN A 549 -16.97 2.61 26.94
C GLN A 549 -16.20 1.74 27.94
N GLU A 550 -16.45 0.43 27.98
CA GLU A 550 -15.74 -0.48 28.88
C GLU A 550 -14.24 -0.60 28.53
N LEU A 551 -13.88 -0.68 27.26
CA LEU A 551 -12.49 -0.70 26.80
C LEU A 551 -11.70 0.52 27.29
N PHE A 552 -12.24 1.73 27.10
CA PHE A 552 -11.55 2.95 27.50
C PHE A 552 -11.44 3.07 29.02
N TYR A 553 -12.46 2.65 29.78
CA TYR A 553 -12.40 2.59 31.24
C TYR A 553 -11.26 1.67 31.72
N GLN A 554 -11.13 0.48 31.11
CA GLN A 554 -10.07 -0.45 31.46
C GLN A 554 -8.68 0.10 31.10
N ILE A 555 -8.51 0.72 29.92
CA ILE A 555 -7.24 1.39 29.55
C ILE A 555 -6.88 2.49 30.57
N LEU A 556 -7.84 3.31 30.99
CA LEU A 556 -7.62 4.37 31.98
C LEU A 556 -7.15 3.83 33.34
N ILE A 557 -7.63 2.66 33.75
CA ILE A 557 -7.25 2.03 35.04
C ILE A 557 -5.95 1.20 34.94
N TYR A 558 -5.67 0.53 33.82
CA TYR A 558 -4.44 -0.26 33.64
C TYR A 558 -3.22 0.61 33.29
N ASP A 559 -3.41 1.67 32.50
CA ASP A 559 -2.35 2.57 32.05
C ASP A 559 -2.37 3.94 32.76
N PHE A 560 -3.01 4.00 33.93
CA PHE A 560 -3.08 5.15 34.83
C PHE A 560 -1.74 5.91 34.95
N ALA A 561 -1.75 7.23 34.76
CA ALA A 561 -0.58 8.11 34.72
C ALA A 561 0.52 7.78 33.67
N ASN A 562 0.18 7.04 32.59
CA ASN A 562 1.13 6.65 31.54
C ASN A 562 0.66 7.01 30.11
N PHE A 563 -0.35 7.86 29.97
CA PHE A 563 -0.93 8.25 28.68
C PHE A 563 -0.03 9.19 27.87
N GLY A 564 -0.27 9.25 26.56
CA GLY A 564 0.21 10.38 25.74
C GLY A 564 -0.73 11.58 25.84
N VAL A 565 -0.35 12.72 25.24
CA VAL A 565 -1.23 13.89 25.12
C VAL A 565 -1.64 14.08 23.66
N LEU A 566 -2.94 14.03 23.40
CA LEU A 566 -3.57 14.53 22.17
C LEU A 566 -3.76 16.05 22.34
N ARG A 567 -2.93 16.84 21.67
CA ARG A 567 -3.00 18.31 21.72
C ARG A 567 -4.06 18.83 20.76
N LEU A 568 -4.90 19.73 21.24
CA LEU A 568 -5.86 20.45 20.40
C LEU A 568 -5.12 21.50 19.55
N SER A 569 -5.53 21.69 18.31
CA SER A 569 -4.92 22.67 17.40
C SER A 569 -5.22 24.12 17.81
N GLU A 570 -6.39 24.33 18.40
CA GLU A 570 -6.83 25.59 18.99
C GLU A 570 -7.19 25.29 20.46
N PRO A 571 -6.72 26.10 21.44
CA PRO A 571 -7.14 25.96 22.84
C PRO A 571 -8.65 26.14 22.95
N ALA A 572 -9.35 25.19 23.56
CA ALA A 572 -10.81 25.23 23.68
C ALA A 572 -11.21 25.89 25.01
N PRO A 573 -11.85 27.08 25.02
CA PRO A 573 -12.15 27.79 26.27
C PRO A 573 -13.16 27.03 27.12
N LEU A 574 -12.80 26.69 28.38
CA LEU A 574 -13.69 25.92 29.26
C LEU A 574 -14.99 26.66 29.56
N TYR A 575 -14.97 28.00 29.55
CA TYR A 575 -16.17 28.82 29.76
C TYR A 575 -17.18 28.62 28.62
N GLU A 576 -16.74 28.72 27.37
CA GLU A 576 -17.59 28.55 26.19
C GLU A 576 -18.12 27.11 26.09
N LEU A 577 -17.26 26.11 26.34
CA LEU A 577 -17.67 24.71 26.43
C LEU A 577 -18.73 24.48 27.53
N SER A 578 -18.59 25.12 28.68
CA SER A 578 -19.56 25.01 29.78
C SER A 578 -20.89 25.67 29.44
N MET A 579 -20.87 26.85 28.79
CA MET A 579 -22.07 27.53 28.32
C MET A 579 -22.81 26.69 27.27
N LEU A 580 -22.09 26.15 26.27
CA LEU A 580 -22.67 25.25 25.26
C LEU A 580 -23.30 23.99 25.89
N ALA A 581 -22.65 23.43 26.92
CA ALA A 581 -23.20 22.29 27.64
C ALA A 581 -24.49 22.63 28.38
N LEU A 582 -24.53 23.77 29.08
CA LEU A 582 -25.71 24.25 29.81
C LEU A 582 -26.85 24.72 28.89
N GLU A 583 -26.58 24.98 27.61
CA GLU A 583 -27.60 25.22 26.57
C GLU A 583 -28.20 23.92 26.02
N ASP A 584 -27.49 22.79 26.11
CA ASP A 584 -27.99 21.49 25.67
C ASP A 584 -29.04 20.92 26.66
N PRO A 585 -30.23 20.48 26.20
CA PRO A 585 -31.24 19.86 27.07
C PRO A 585 -30.80 18.54 27.73
N GLU A 586 -29.75 17.86 27.26
CA GLU A 586 -29.17 16.67 27.92
C GLU A 586 -28.41 17.02 29.21
N SER A 587 -28.09 18.31 29.47
CA SER A 587 -27.45 18.76 30.71
C SER A 587 -28.32 18.63 31.96
N GLY A 588 -29.64 18.59 31.80
CA GLY A 588 -30.59 18.60 32.90
C GLY A 588 -30.70 19.93 33.67
N TRP A 589 -30.03 21.01 33.23
CA TRP A 589 -30.08 22.32 33.88
C TRP A 589 -31.51 22.89 33.90
N THR A 590 -31.87 23.50 35.02
CA THR A 590 -33.15 24.19 35.25
C THR A 590 -32.92 25.61 35.75
N GLU A 591 -33.94 26.46 35.67
CA GLU A 591 -33.88 27.83 36.22
C GLU A 591 -33.68 27.85 37.75
N GLU A 592 -33.88 26.72 38.45
CA GLU A 592 -33.63 26.59 39.89
C GLU A 592 -32.13 26.44 40.23
N ASP A 593 -31.30 25.98 39.27
CA ASP A 593 -29.85 25.76 39.45
C ASP A 593 -29.01 27.05 39.38
N GLY A 594 -29.63 28.17 39.02
CA GLY A 594 -29.00 29.50 38.95
C GLY A 594 -28.52 29.90 37.55
N PRO A 595 -27.94 31.12 37.41
CA PRO A 595 -27.56 31.69 36.12
C PRO A 595 -26.43 30.89 35.47
N LYS A 596 -26.57 30.60 34.17
CA LYS A 596 -25.64 29.75 33.40
C LYS A 596 -24.22 30.31 33.38
N GLU A 597 -24.10 31.63 33.27
CA GLU A 597 -22.82 32.33 33.24
C GLU A 597 -22.04 32.12 34.54
N GLY A 598 -22.71 32.27 35.70
CA GLY A 598 -22.09 32.05 37.01
C GLY A 598 -21.74 30.58 37.26
N LEU A 599 -22.51 29.64 36.71
CA LEU A 599 -22.23 28.21 36.78
C LEU A 599 -21.04 27.83 35.88
N ALA A 600 -20.94 28.41 34.69
CA ALA A 600 -19.79 28.25 33.79
C ALA A 600 -18.50 28.85 34.40
N GLU A 601 -18.56 30.05 34.99
CA GLU A 601 -17.43 30.62 35.76
C GLU A 601 -16.99 29.70 36.90
N TYR A 602 -17.93 29.13 37.66
CA TYR A 602 -17.63 28.18 38.73
C TYR A 602 -16.94 26.91 38.20
N ILE A 603 -17.41 26.32 37.08
CA ILE A 603 -16.80 25.14 36.46
C ILE A 603 -15.35 25.43 36.05
N VAL A 604 -15.08 26.57 35.42
CA VAL A 604 -13.71 26.97 35.04
C VAL A 604 -12.82 27.13 36.27
N GLU A 605 -13.26 27.86 37.29
CA GLU A 605 -12.50 28.00 38.54
C GLU A 605 -12.25 26.66 39.26
N PHE A 606 -13.23 25.77 39.24
CA PHE A 606 -13.15 24.48 39.90
C PHE A 606 -12.14 23.55 39.20
N LEU A 607 -12.22 23.42 37.87
CA LEU A 607 -11.29 22.60 37.10
C LEU A 607 -9.86 23.16 37.15
N LYS A 608 -9.67 24.48 37.14
CA LYS A 608 -8.35 25.12 37.32
C LYS A 608 -7.70 24.80 38.68
N LYS A 609 -8.50 24.57 39.73
CA LYS A 609 -8.00 24.10 41.05
C LYS A 609 -7.59 22.62 41.04
N LYS A 610 -7.89 21.87 39.98
CA LYS A 610 -7.61 20.43 39.83
C LYS A 610 -6.61 20.10 38.71
N THR A 611 -6.12 21.11 37.97
CA THR A 611 -5.20 20.95 36.82
C THR A 611 -3.98 20.08 37.11
N GLU A 612 -3.28 20.26 38.24
CA GLU A 612 -2.08 19.45 38.57
C GLU A 612 -2.39 17.94 38.63
N MET A 613 -3.53 17.57 39.20
CA MET A 613 -3.97 16.17 39.31
C MET A 613 -4.39 15.61 37.95
N LEU A 614 -5.17 16.40 37.18
CA LEU A 614 -5.60 16.07 35.83
C LEU A 614 -4.41 15.85 34.88
N GLN A 615 -3.36 16.66 35.01
CA GLN A 615 -2.15 16.55 34.21
C GLN A 615 -1.27 15.35 34.63
N ASP A 616 -1.00 15.16 35.93
CA ASP A 616 -0.10 14.09 36.41
C ASP A 616 -0.68 12.68 36.21
N TYR A 617 -1.98 12.50 36.44
CA TYR A 617 -2.62 11.17 36.39
C TYR A 617 -3.35 10.86 35.09
N PHE A 618 -3.92 11.87 34.42
CA PHE A 618 -4.75 11.68 33.22
C PHE A 618 -4.22 12.39 31.97
N SER A 619 -3.08 13.08 32.05
CA SER A 619 -2.48 13.79 30.91
C SER A 619 -3.45 14.77 30.21
N LEU A 620 -4.39 15.32 30.99
CA LEU A 620 -5.36 16.31 30.57
C LEU A 620 -4.81 17.70 30.92
N GLU A 621 -4.53 18.52 29.91
CA GLU A 621 -3.82 19.80 30.06
C GLU A 621 -4.80 20.98 29.96
N ILE A 622 -4.89 21.77 31.03
CA ILE A 622 -5.62 23.04 31.10
C ILE A 622 -4.59 24.14 31.36
N ASP A 623 -4.66 25.26 30.63
CA ASP A 623 -3.70 26.37 30.78
C ASP A 623 -4.06 27.34 31.93
N GLU A 624 -3.18 28.33 32.17
CA GLU A 624 -3.39 29.36 33.19
C GLU A 624 -4.56 30.30 32.88
N GLU A 625 -5.00 30.37 31.62
CA GLU A 625 -6.10 31.23 31.17
C GLU A 625 -7.45 30.55 31.41
N GLY A 626 -7.52 29.22 31.31
CA GLY A 626 -8.72 28.41 31.50
C GLY A 626 -9.18 27.70 30.22
N ASN A 627 -8.27 27.46 29.28
CA ASN A 627 -8.55 26.71 28.06
C ASN A 627 -8.03 25.27 28.19
N LEU A 628 -8.78 24.32 27.63
CA LEU A 628 -8.32 22.96 27.43
C LEU A 628 -7.35 22.93 26.24
N THR A 629 -6.17 22.37 26.44
CA THR A 629 -5.10 22.31 25.42
C THR A 629 -4.69 20.87 25.08
N GLY A 630 -4.94 19.91 25.97
CA GLY A 630 -4.57 18.51 25.79
C GLY A 630 -5.53 17.52 26.44
N LEU A 631 -5.72 16.38 25.79
CA LEU A 631 -6.55 15.24 26.21
C LEU A 631 -5.72 13.94 26.25
N PRO A 632 -6.08 12.93 27.05
CA PRO A 632 -5.36 11.64 27.09
C PRO A 632 -5.38 10.89 25.76
N LEU A 633 -4.21 10.55 25.21
CA LEU A 633 -4.11 9.63 24.09
C LEU A 633 -4.20 8.18 24.60
N LEU A 634 -5.41 7.61 24.55
CA LEU A 634 -5.71 6.26 25.04
C LEU A 634 -5.38 5.14 24.04
N ILE A 635 -5.54 5.37 22.74
CA ILE A 635 -5.28 4.39 21.67
C ILE A 635 -4.67 5.12 20.46
N ASP A 636 -3.62 4.54 19.88
CA ASP A 636 -2.97 5.06 18.67
C ASP A 636 -3.95 5.19 17.49
N ASN A 637 -3.98 6.37 16.87
CA ASN A 637 -4.87 6.71 15.76
C ASN A 637 -6.38 6.69 16.13
N TYR A 638 -6.72 6.82 17.42
CA TYR A 638 -8.07 7.13 17.86
C TYR A 638 -8.20 8.59 18.29
N VAL A 639 -9.25 9.26 17.83
CA VAL A 639 -9.65 10.60 18.28
C VAL A 639 -11.10 10.48 18.78
N PRO A 640 -11.42 10.94 20.01
CA PRO A 640 -12.80 10.92 20.49
C PRO A 640 -13.68 11.91 19.71
N PRO A 641 -15.01 11.71 19.66
CA PRO A 641 -15.93 12.66 19.03
C PRO A 641 -15.93 13.99 19.80
N LEU A 642 -15.30 15.02 19.23
CA LEU A 642 -15.10 16.33 19.89
C LEU A 642 -16.41 17.10 20.08
N GLU A 643 -17.47 16.73 19.36
CA GLU A 643 -18.83 17.23 19.54
C GLU A 643 -19.37 16.93 20.95
N GLY A 644 -18.89 15.87 21.60
CA GLY A 644 -19.23 15.53 22.99
C GLY A 644 -18.44 16.30 24.05
N LEU A 645 -17.49 17.16 23.65
CA LEU A 645 -16.58 17.85 24.57
C LEU A 645 -17.29 18.82 25.55
N PRO A 646 -18.30 19.62 25.15
CA PRO A 646 -19.07 20.46 26.09
C PRO A 646 -19.66 19.64 27.25
N MET A 647 -20.39 18.57 26.92
CA MET A 647 -21.06 17.72 27.89
C MET A 647 -20.07 16.97 28.80
N PHE A 648 -18.89 16.60 28.26
CA PHE A 648 -17.80 16.05 29.06
C PHE A 648 -17.26 17.04 30.10
N ILE A 649 -17.03 18.31 29.74
CA ILE A 649 -16.55 19.34 30.68
C ILE A 649 -17.55 19.59 31.81
N LEU A 650 -18.85 19.66 31.50
CA LEU A 650 -19.90 19.78 32.52
C LEU A 650 -19.88 18.58 33.48
N ARG A 651 -19.92 17.35 32.94
CA ARG A 651 -19.94 16.12 33.74
C ARG A 651 -18.67 15.90 34.56
N LEU A 652 -17.52 16.38 34.09
CA LEU A 652 -16.26 16.37 34.85
C LEU A 652 -16.36 17.21 36.14
N ALA A 653 -17.18 18.26 36.14
CA ALA A 653 -17.44 19.08 37.32
C ALA A 653 -18.60 18.58 38.20
N THR A 654 -19.63 17.91 37.63
CA THR A 654 -20.83 17.49 38.38
C THR A 654 -20.87 16.02 38.81
N GLU A 655 -20.40 15.09 37.96
CA GLU A 655 -20.58 13.63 38.16
C GLU A 655 -19.38 12.95 38.84
N VAL A 656 -18.21 13.62 38.87
CA VAL A 656 -16.99 13.09 39.48
C VAL A 656 -16.98 13.37 40.97
N ASN A 657 -16.79 12.34 41.80
CA ASN A 657 -16.57 12.52 43.24
C ASN A 657 -15.14 13.03 43.46
N TRP A 658 -14.96 14.25 43.94
CA TRP A 658 -13.64 14.86 44.15
C TRP A 658 -13.12 14.76 45.59
N ASP A 659 -13.87 14.12 46.49
CA ASP A 659 -13.58 14.05 47.93
C ASP A 659 -12.88 12.73 48.33
N GLU A 660 -13.20 11.61 47.67
CA GLU A 660 -12.59 10.29 47.94
C GLU A 660 -11.68 9.82 46.81
N GLU A 661 -10.42 9.48 47.10
CA GLU A 661 -9.40 9.13 46.09
C GLU A 661 -9.85 7.99 45.15
N LYS A 662 -10.38 6.89 45.69
CA LYS A 662 -10.81 5.74 44.87
C LYS A 662 -12.00 6.11 43.99
N GLU A 663 -13.03 6.73 44.57
CA GLU A 663 -14.23 7.12 43.83
C GLU A 663 -13.93 8.22 42.80
N CYS A 664 -12.97 9.10 43.06
CA CYS A 664 -12.47 10.10 42.11
C CYS A 664 -11.86 9.43 40.88
N PHE A 665 -10.89 8.54 41.07
CA PHE A 665 -10.25 7.84 39.95
C PHE A 665 -11.25 6.95 39.19
N GLU A 666 -12.20 6.32 39.88
CA GLU A 666 -13.25 5.52 39.26
C GLU A 666 -14.24 6.35 38.44
N SER A 667 -14.83 7.40 39.03
CA SER A 667 -15.84 8.25 38.38
C SER A 667 -15.22 9.06 37.23
N LEU A 668 -14.05 9.67 37.42
CA LEU A 668 -13.34 10.39 36.36
C LEU A 668 -12.97 9.46 35.19
N SER A 669 -12.49 8.24 35.48
CA SER A 669 -12.22 7.25 34.43
C SER A 669 -13.48 6.82 33.69
N LYS A 670 -14.63 6.69 34.37
CA LYS A 670 -15.92 6.39 33.73
C LYS A 670 -16.39 7.54 32.83
N GLU A 671 -16.21 8.79 33.24
CA GLU A 671 -16.59 9.97 32.45
C GLU A 671 -15.69 10.16 31.22
N LEU A 672 -14.37 10.02 31.37
CA LEU A 672 -13.44 9.97 30.23
C LEU A 672 -13.80 8.82 29.28
N ALA A 673 -14.04 7.62 29.79
CA ALA A 673 -14.44 6.48 28.97
C ALA A 673 -15.78 6.69 28.26
N MET A 674 -16.73 7.38 28.90
CA MET A 674 -18.03 7.73 28.35
C MET A 674 -17.93 8.82 27.26
N PHE A 675 -16.98 9.75 27.38
CA PHE A 675 -16.62 10.72 26.32
C PHE A 675 -15.91 10.04 25.14
N TYR A 676 -14.95 9.15 25.40
CA TYR A 676 -14.20 8.45 24.35
C TYR A 676 -15.03 7.37 23.64
N SER A 677 -16.14 6.89 24.22
CA SER A 677 -17.01 5.89 23.59
C SER A 677 -17.63 6.38 22.27
N ILE A 678 -17.70 5.50 21.27
CA ILE A 678 -18.41 5.81 20.02
C ILE A 678 -19.91 5.84 20.27
N ARG A 679 -20.56 7.00 20.04
CA ARG A 679 -22.01 7.17 20.15
C ARG A 679 -22.64 7.56 18.82
N LYS A 680 -23.88 7.10 18.60
CA LYS A 680 -24.68 7.51 17.44
C LYS A 680 -24.97 9.03 17.42
N GLN A 681 -25.15 9.65 18.58
CA GLN A 681 -25.49 11.08 18.73
C GLN A 681 -24.47 12.02 18.06
N TYR A 682 -23.18 11.66 18.10
CA TYR A 682 -22.07 12.47 17.60
C TYR A 682 -21.50 11.95 16.27
N ILE A 683 -22.18 11.00 15.61
CA ILE A 683 -21.79 10.51 14.30
C ILE A 683 -22.84 10.95 13.29
N ILE A 684 -22.42 11.84 12.39
CA ILE A 684 -23.20 12.27 11.23
C ILE A 684 -23.41 11.03 10.35
N GLU A 685 -24.64 10.52 10.32
CA GLU A 685 -25.06 9.54 9.31
C GLU A 685 -25.16 10.28 7.95
N GLU A 686 -24.43 9.80 6.94
CA GLU A 686 -24.58 10.22 5.53
C GLU A 686 -25.94 9.76 4.97
N SER A 687 -27.03 10.32 5.48
CA SER A 687 -28.40 9.91 5.18
C SER A 687 -29.25 11.07 4.71
N ASN A 688 -28.84 11.69 3.59
CA ASN A 688 -29.70 12.16 2.48
C ASN A 688 -28.93 13.04 1.47
N GLN A 689 -27.90 12.49 0.80
CA GLN A 689 -27.43 13.03 -0.48
C GLN A 689 -27.61 11.99 -1.60
N THR A 690 -28.80 12.00 -2.19
CA THR A 690 -29.00 11.50 -3.55
C THR A 690 -28.21 12.39 -4.52
N ASN A 691 -27.17 11.85 -5.15
CA ASN A 691 -26.45 12.45 -6.28
C ASN A 691 -25.96 13.91 -6.10
N SER A 692 -24.87 14.09 -5.36
CA SER A 692 -23.95 15.21 -5.57
C SER A 692 -22.52 14.68 -5.57
N GLN A 693 -21.82 14.79 -6.70
CA GLN A 693 -20.37 14.65 -6.72
C GLN A 693 -19.78 15.95 -6.17
N ASN A 694 -19.06 15.90 -5.05
CA ASN A 694 -18.07 16.89 -4.58
C ASN A 694 -17.38 16.34 -3.33
N GLU A 695 -16.21 15.70 -3.51
CA GLU A 695 -15.28 15.36 -2.42
C GLU A 695 -13.92 16.05 -2.65
N ASP A 696 -13.97 17.38 -2.78
CA ASP A 696 -12.85 18.24 -2.40
C ASP A 696 -13.28 18.97 -1.12
N SER A 697 -12.93 18.37 0.03
CA SER A 697 -13.07 18.97 1.36
C SER A 697 -11.95 18.45 2.25
N GLU A 698 -10.95 19.31 2.51
CA GLU A 698 -9.77 18.97 3.30
C GLU A 698 -10.10 18.84 4.80
N SER A 699 -10.66 17.71 5.22
CA SER A 699 -10.59 17.28 6.62
C SER A 699 -10.42 15.76 6.72
N GLY A 700 -9.34 15.33 7.39
CA GLY A 700 -8.86 13.94 7.39
C GLY A 700 -9.67 12.98 8.28
N SER A 701 -10.99 13.08 8.31
CA SER A 701 -11.84 12.20 9.12
C SER A 701 -11.95 10.81 8.47
N THR A 702 -11.22 9.83 8.99
CA THR A 702 -11.45 8.42 8.64
C THR A 702 -12.88 8.05 9.01
N THR A 703 -13.67 7.59 8.03
CA THR A 703 -15.08 7.20 8.22
C THR A 703 -15.26 6.37 9.49
N TRP A 704 -16.26 6.68 10.32
CA TRP A 704 -16.47 6.02 11.62
C TRP A 704 -16.48 4.48 11.54
N LYS A 705 -16.98 3.91 10.43
CA LYS A 705 -16.95 2.46 10.13
C LYS A 705 -15.53 1.89 10.13
N TRP A 706 -14.58 2.62 9.56
CA TRP A 706 -13.17 2.25 9.52
C TRP A 706 -12.57 2.26 10.93
N THR A 707 -12.86 3.30 11.72
CA THR A 707 -12.40 3.41 13.12
C THR A 707 -12.96 2.29 13.98
N VAL A 708 -14.25 1.96 13.83
CA VAL A 708 -14.87 0.80 14.48
C VAL A 708 -14.12 -0.48 14.12
N GLU A 709 -14.00 -0.82 12.83
CA GLU A 709 -13.40 -2.08 12.38
C GLU A 709 -11.90 -2.21 12.71
N HIS A 710 -11.11 -1.19 12.41
CA HIS A 710 -9.64 -1.28 12.36
C HIS A 710 -8.95 -0.77 13.63
N VAL A 711 -9.64 0.05 14.45
CA VAL A 711 -9.12 0.58 15.71
C VAL A 711 -9.83 -0.10 16.88
N LEU A 712 -11.14 0.08 17.06
CA LEU A 712 -11.86 -0.46 18.23
C LEU A 712 -11.95 -1.98 18.24
N TYR A 713 -12.40 -2.63 17.16
CA TYR A 713 -12.49 -4.09 17.10
C TYR A 713 -11.11 -4.77 17.07
N LYS A 714 -10.05 -4.03 16.74
CA LYS A 714 -8.68 -4.50 16.97
C LYS A 714 -8.30 -4.41 18.45
N ALA A 715 -8.60 -3.29 19.11
CA ALA A 715 -8.34 -3.08 20.53
C ALA A 715 -9.15 -4.05 21.44
N PHE A 716 -10.40 -4.37 21.09
CA PHE A 716 -11.22 -5.36 21.80
C PHE A 716 -10.58 -6.75 21.85
N ARG A 717 -9.76 -7.14 20.85
CA ARG A 717 -9.04 -8.42 20.88
C ARG A 717 -7.91 -8.41 21.89
N THR A 718 -7.26 -7.27 22.10
CA THR A 718 -6.02 -7.16 22.86
C THR A 718 -6.27 -6.78 24.32
N TYR A 719 -7.14 -5.80 24.57
CA TYR A 719 -7.17 -5.10 25.87
C TYR A 719 -8.49 -5.27 26.65
N LEU A 720 -9.60 -5.65 26.00
CA LEU A 720 -10.91 -5.69 26.65
C LEU A 720 -11.14 -6.99 27.43
N LEU A 721 -11.35 -6.88 28.74
CA LEU A 721 -11.88 -7.91 29.62
C LEU A 721 -13.40 -7.73 29.79
N PRO A 722 -14.26 -8.37 28.99
CA PRO A 722 -15.71 -8.15 29.07
C PRO A 722 -16.28 -8.55 30.45
N PRO A 723 -17.01 -7.65 31.15
CA PRO A 723 -17.67 -7.97 32.40
C PRO A 723 -18.71 -9.09 32.28
N LYS A 724 -18.96 -9.81 33.39
CA LYS A 724 -19.97 -10.87 33.48
C LYS A 724 -21.39 -10.41 33.08
N HIS A 725 -21.75 -9.16 33.35
CA HIS A 725 -23.10 -8.65 33.04
C HIS A 725 -23.35 -8.49 31.52
N PHE A 726 -22.30 -8.34 30.69
CA PHE A 726 -22.42 -8.28 29.23
C PHE A 726 -22.92 -9.60 28.60
N ALA A 727 -22.99 -10.69 29.37
CA ALA A 727 -23.60 -11.95 28.94
C ALA A 727 -25.14 -11.94 29.02
N GLU A 728 -25.72 -11.04 29.82
CA GLU A 728 -27.14 -11.07 30.21
C GLU A 728 -27.90 -9.77 29.88
N ASP A 729 -27.19 -8.65 29.73
CA ASP A 729 -27.77 -7.31 29.48
C ASP A 729 -28.15 -7.03 28.00
N GLY A 730 -27.82 -7.94 27.09
CA GLY A 730 -28.07 -7.81 25.65
C GLY A 730 -27.01 -7.03 24.86
N ASN A 731 -25.92 -6.57 25.47
CA ASN A 731 -24.79 -5.96 24.76
C ASN A 731 -24.04 -6.95 23.86
N ILE A 732 -24.11 -8.25 24.17
CA ILE A 732 -23.58 -9.35 23.35
C ILE A 732 -24.70 -10.35 23.06
N LEU A 733 -25.30 -10.26 21.87
CA LEU A 733 -26.44 -11.08 21.47
C LEU A 733 -26.05 -12.11 20.42
N GLN A 734 -26.23 -13.41 20.71
CA GLN A 734 -26.06 -14.47 19.70
C GLN A 734 -27.27 -14.49 18.76
N LEU A 735 -27.12 -13.99 17.53
CA LEU A 735 -28.19 -13.94 16.53
C LEU A 735 -28.46 -15.29 15.87
N ALA A 736 -27.41 -16.04 15.54
CA ALA A 736 -27.53 -17.26 14.74
C ALA A 736 -26.45 -18.28 15.10
N ASN A 737 -26.79 -19.56 14.91
CA ASN A 737 -25.88 -20.69 15.06
C ASN A 737 -26.06 -21.64 13.88
N LEU A 738 -24.99 -21.90 13.12
CA LEU A 738 -25.05 -22.65 11.85
C LEU A 738 -25.74 -24.03 11.97
N PRO A 739 -25.47 -24.88 13.00
CA PRO A 739 -26.10 -26.20 13.12
C PRO A 739 -27.61 -26.12 13.40
N ASP A 740 -28.09 -25.02 13.97
CA ASP A 740 -29.51 -24.83 14.28
C ASP A 740 -30.26 -24.24 13.08
N LEU A 741 -29.64 -23.34 12.31
CA LEU A 741 -30.15 -22.94 10.99
C LEU A 741 -30.29 -24.15 10.06
N TYR A 742 -29.28 -25.02 10.00
CA TYR A 742 -29.30 -26.18 9.11
C TYR A 742 -30.48 -27.14 9.41
N LYS A 743 -30.81 -27.35 10.69
CA LYS A 743 -31.99 -28.14 11.11
C LYS A 743 -33.34 -27.48 10.80
N VAL A 744 -33.38 -26.15 10.66
CA VAL A 744 -34.58 -25.43 10.21
C VAL A 744 -34.72 -25.56 8.70
N PHE A 745 -33.64 -25.39 7.94
CA PHE A 745 -33.63 -25.56 6.48
C PHE A 745 -33.86 -27.00 6.00
N GLU A 746 -33.64 -28.02 6.83
CA GLU A 746 -34.07 -29.41 6.53
C GLU A 746 -35.55 -29.69 6.86
N ARG A 747 -36.26 -28.74 7.49
CA ARG A 747 -37.68 -28.88 7.88
C ARG A 747 -38.63 -27.98 7.11
N CYS A 748 -38.10 -27.07 6.28
CA CYS A 748 -38.82 -26.22 5.34
C CYS A 748 -38.67 -26.77 3.92
#